data_AF-A0AAJ7GS88-F1
#
_entry.id   AF-A0AAJ7GS88-F1
#
_cell.length_a   1.000
_cell.length_b   1.000
_cell.length_c   1.000
_cell.angle_alpha   90.00
_cell.angle_beta   90.00
_cell.angle_gamma   90.00
#
_symmetry.space_group_name_H-M   'P 1'
#
loop_
_entity.id
_entity.type
_entity.pdbx_description
1 polymer ?
#
loop_
_entity_poly.entity_id
_entity_poly.type
_entity_poly.pdbx_seq_one_letter_code
_entity_poly.pdbx_strand_id
1 'polypeptide(L)'
;MRALAVLAVTLVMACTEAFFPFISRGKELLWGKPEESHVASVLEESKRLVDAAMYATMQRNLKKREILSPHQLLSFSKLPEPTSREIARAAEIMETSIQAMKRKVNLKIQQSQHPTDALSEDLLSIIANMSGCLPYMLPPKCPNTCLANKYRLITGACNNRDHPRWGASNTALARWLPPVYEDGFSQPRGWNPGFLHNGFPLPQVREVTRHVIQVSNEVVTDDDRYSDLLMAWGQYIDHDIAFTPQSTSKAAFAGGANCQVTCENQNPCFPIQLPEEARPAVGTACLPFYRSSAACGTGDQGALFGNLSTANPRQQMNGLTSFLDASTVYGSSPALERQLRNWTSAEGLLRVHARLRDSGRAYLPFAPPRAPAACASEPGIPGETRGPCFLAGDGRASEVPSLTALHTLWLREHNRLAAALKALNAHWSADTLYQEARKVVGALHQIITLRDYIPSILGPEAFQQYVGPYEGYDSTANPTVSNVFSTAAFRFGHATIHPLVRRLDAGFQEHPDLPGLWLHEAFFSPWTLLHGGYNEWREFCGLPRLETPADLSTAIASRSVAAKILDLYKHPDNIDVWLGGLAENFLPRARTGPLFACLIGKQMKALRDGDWFWWENSHVFTDAQRHELEKHSLSRLICDNTGLTRVPVDAFQVGKFPEDFESCDSIPGMNLEAWRETFPQDNKCGFPESVENGDFVHCEESGRRVLVYSCRHGYELQGHEQLTCTQEGWDFQPPLCKDVNECADGTHPPCHASARCRNTKGGFQCLCADPYELGDDGRTCIDSRRLPRATWVSISLAALLIGGLAGLTSTVICRWTRAGTKPTLPISETGRGTPQLRCGKHQDAGTSPQGAAAQDSEQESARMEGRDTHRLPRAL
;
A
#
# COMPACT_ATOMS: atom_id res chain seq x y z
N MET A 1 -43.01 72.87 -18.69
CA MET A 1 -42.41 71.52 -18.63
C MET A 1 -41.46 71.31 -19.83
N ARG A 2 -40.16 71.61 -19.70
CA ARG A 2 -39.13 71.24 -20.70
C ARG A 2 -37.78 70.82 -20.08
N ALA A 3 -37.36 71.42 -18.95
CA ALA A 3 -36.13 71.05 -18.26
C ALA A 3 -36.10 69.58 -17.75
N LEU A 4 -37.20 69.10 -17.15
CA LEU A 4 -37.28 67.74 -16.59
C LEU A 4 -37.14 66.62 -17.64
N ALA A 5 -37.57 66.85 -18.89
CA ALA A 5 -37.45 65.86 -19.96
C ALA A 5 -35.99 65.70 -20.41
N VAL A 6 -35.22 66.79 -20.48
CA VAL A 6 -33.80 66.76 -20.85
C VAL A 6 -32.98 66.03 -19.80
N LEU A 7 -33.25 66.30 -18.51
CA LEU A 7 -32.60 65.64 -17.38
C LEU A 7 -32.88 64.13 -17.31
N ALA A 8 -34.11 63.69 -17.64
CA ALA A 8 -34.44 62.28 -17.70
C ALA A 8 -33.68 61.55 -18.83
N VAL A 9 -33.60 62.16 -20.02
CA VAL A 9 -32.90 61.56 -21.18
C VAL A 9 -31.39 61.50 -20.95
N THR A 10 -30.76 62.53 -20.38
CA THR A 10 -29.32 62.50 -20.09
C THR A 10 -28.97 61.48 -18.99
N LEU A 11 -29.82 61.31 -17.97
CA LEU A 11 -29.57 60.30 -16.93
C LEU A 11 -29.63 58.87 -17.47
N VAL A 12 -30.59 58.58 -18.36
CA VAL A 12 -30.73 57.26 -19.00
C VAL A 12 -29.54 56.96 -19.93
N MET A 13 -29.14 57.92 -20.77
CA MET A 13 -27.97 57.77 -21.66
C MET A 13 -26.66 57.55 -20.88
N ALA A 14 -26.45 58.30 -19.79
CA ALA A 14 -25.29 58.13 -18.93
C ALA A 14 -25.26 56.76 -18.24
N CYS A 15 -26.41 56.23 -17.82
CA CYS A 15 -26.50 54.89 -17.26
C CYS A 15 -26.16 53.80 -18.28
N THR A 16 -26.59 53.94 -19.55
CA THR A 16 -26.26 52.96 -20.60
C THR A 16 -24.77 52.88 -20.91
N GLU A 17 -24.08 54.02 -21.02
CA GLU A 17 -22.62 54.01 -21.30
C GLU A 17 -21.77 53.65 -20.09
N ALA A 18 -22.24 53.85 -18.85
CA ALA A 18 -21.53 53.42 -17.65
C ALA A 18 -21.67 51.91 -17.39
N PHE A 19 -22.85 51.31 -17.60
CA PHE A 19 -23.08 49.90 -17.29
C PHE A 19 -22.61 48.92 -18.37
N PHE A 20 -22.65 49.27 -19.67
CA PHE A 20 -22.22 48.33 -20.71
C PHE A 20 -20.75 47.89 -20.59
N PRO A 21 -19.76 48.79 -20.36
CA PRO A 21 -18.37 48.39 -20.10
C PRO A 21 -18.22 47.52 -18.86
N PHE A 22 -19.04 47.74 -17.82
CA PHE A 22 -18.99 46.99 -16.58
C PHE A 22 -19.59 45.58 -16.71
N ILE A 23 -20.67 45.43 -17.48
CA ILE A 23 -21.27 44.12 -17.80
C ILE A 23 -20.40 43.36 -18.82
N SER A 24 -19.72 44.06 -19.74
CA SER A 24 -18.75 43.46 -20.67
C SER A 24 -17.53 42.93 -19.93
N ARG A 25 -16.85 43.76 -19.13
CA ARG A 25 -15.73 43.32 -18.28
C ARG A 25 -16.15 42.28 -17.24
N GLY A 26 -17.36 42.39 -16.69
CA GLY A 26 -17.93 41.38 -15.80
C GLY A 26 -18.09 40.01 -16.45
N LYS A 27 -18.33 39.95 -17.77
CA LYS A 27 -18.30 38.68 -18.52
C LYS A 27 -16.88 38.16 -18.72
N GLU A 28 -15.93 38.99 -19.12
CA GLU A 28 -14.51 38.60 -19.28
C GLU A 28 -13.83 38.19 -17.96
N LEU A 29 -14.35 38.65 -16.82
CA LEU A 29 -13.85 38.28 -15.48
C LEU A 29 -14.52 37.04 -14.87
N LEU A 30 -15.73 36.68 -15.34
CA LEU A 30 -16.48 35.49 -14.89
C LEU A 30 -16.38 34.31 -15.87
N TRP A 31 -16.03 34.57 -17.13
CA TRP A 31 -15.74 33.60 -18.16
C TRP A 31 -14.39 33.99 -18.78
N GLY A 32 -13.38 33.14 -18.60
CA GLY A 32 -12.07 33.32 -19.22
C GLY A 32 -12.14 33.33 -20.76
N LYS A 33 -10.99 33.52 -21.41
CA LYS A 33 -10.93 33.68 -22.88
C LYS A 33 -11.71 32.55 -23.58
N PRO A 34 -12.37 32.82 -24.73
CA PRO A 34 -13.20 31.80 -25.40
C PRO A 34 -12.45 30.50 -25.71
N GLU A 35 -11.13 30.56 -25.90
CA GLU A 35 -10.27 29.38 -26.04
C GLU A 35 -10.06 28.64 -24.70
N GLU A 36 -9.73 29.34 -23.61
CA GLU A 36 -9.60 28.77 -22.25
C GLU A 36 -10.91 28.05 -21.83
N SER A 37 -12.06 28.68 -22.09
CA SER A 37 -13.39 28.13 -21.85
C SER A 37 -13.66 26.85 -22.67
N HIS A 38 -13.29 26.85 -23.96
CA HIS A 38 -13.43 25.67 -24.81
C HIS A 38 -12.52 24.52 -24.34
N VAL A 39 -11.28 24.83 -23.97
CA VAL A 39 -10.26 23.88 -23.52
C VAL A 39 -10.66 23.22 -22.21
N ALA A 40 -11.14 24.02 -21.24
CA ALA A 40 -11.72 23.51 -19.99
C ALA A 40 -12.86 22.52 -20.24
N SER A 41 -13.72 22.75 -21.24
CA SER A 41 -14.80 21.81 -21.59
C SER A 41 -14.29 20.47 -22.10
N VAL A 42 -13.19 20.45 -22.88
CA VAL A 42 -12.57 19.21 -23.39
C VAL A 42 -11.84 18.44 -22.29
N LEU A 43 -11.19 19.16 -21.35
CA LEU A 43 -10.55 18.57 -20.19
C LEU A 43 -11.56 17.93 -19.24
N GLU A 44 -12.68 18.59 -18.92
CA GLU A 44 -13.72 18.02 -18.05
C GLU A 44 -14.46 16.85 -18.75
N GLU A 45 -14.65 16.90 -20.07
CA GLU A 45 -15.13 15.75 -20.88
C GLU A 45 -14.15 14.56 -20.77
N SER A 46 -12.85 14.80 -20.95
CA SER A 46 -11.80 13.77 -20.88
C SER A 46 -11.67 13.15 -19.48
N LYS A 47 -11.67 13.99 -18.45
CA LYS A 47 -11.63 13.61 -17.04
C LYS A 47 -12.81 12.72 -16.67
N ARG A 48 -14.03 13.09 -17.09
CA ARG A 48 -15.24 12.26 -16.91
C ARG A 48 -15.16 10.91 -17.61
N LEU A 49 -14.54 10.83 -18.80
CA LEU A 49 -14.33 9.55 -19.51
C LEU A 49 -13.35 8.65 -18.74
N VAL A 50 -12.21 9.18 -18.30
CA VAL A 50 -11.22 8.44 -17.51
C VAL A 50 -11.82 7.99 -16.16
N ASP A 51 -12.47 8.90 -15.43
CA ASP A 51 -13.09 8.60 -14.13
C ASP A 51 -14.20 7.56 -14.25
N ALA A 52 -15.03 7.61 -15.30
CA ALA A 52 -16.05 6.60 -15.55
C ALA A 52 -15.43 5.22 -15.85
N ALA A 53 -14.33 5.17 -16.59
CA ALA A 53 -13.64 3.92 -16.94
C ALA A 53 -12.90 3.30 -15.73
N MET A 54 -12.27 4.13 -14.89
CA MET A 54 -11.71 3.74 -13.58
C MET A 54 -12.80 3.26 -12.61
N TYR A 55 -13.91 3.98 -12.49
CA TYR A 55 -15.03 3.61 -11.62
C TYR A 55 -15.70 2.30 -12.08
N ALA A 56 -15.89 2.11 -13.39
CA ALA A 56 -16.37 0.84 -13.94
C ALA A 56 -15.40 -0.32 -13.64
N THR A 57 -14.09 -0.07 -13.66
CA THR A 57 -13.05 -1.04 -13.29
C THR A 57 -13.14 -1.42 -11.80
N MET A 58 -13.21 -0.42 -10.91
CA MET A 58 -13.39 -0.61 -9.47
C MET A 58 -14.68 -1.38 -9.14
N GLN A 59 -15.81 -0.98 -9.73
CA GLN A 59 -17.11 -1.63 -9.54
C GLN A 59 -17.12 -3.08 -10.04
N ARG A 60 -16.40 -3.42 -11.11
CA ARG A 60 -16.22 -4.81 -11.57
C ARG A 60 -15.40 -5.63 -10.57
N ASN A 61 -14.28 -5.08 -10.09
CA ASN A 61 -13.40 -5.76 -9.13
C ASN A 61 -14.10 -6.06 -7.78
N LEU A 62 -15.03 -5.18 -7.37
CA LEU A 62 -15.88 -5.35 -6.18
C LEU A 62 -17.07 -6.31 -6.37
N LYS A 63 -17.49 -6.58 -7.62
CA LYS A 63 -18.66 -7.43 -7.93
C LYS A 63 -18.30 -8.86 -8.34
N LYS A 64 -17.10 -9.11 -8.88
CA LYS A 64 -16.64 -10.48 -9.16
C LYS A 64 -16.26 -11.22 -7.87
N ARG A 65 -17.08 -12.20 -7.50
CA ARG A 65 -16.83 -13.18 -6.42
C ARG A 65 -16.17 -14.48 -6.90
N GLU A 66 -16.05 -14.64 -8.21
CA GLU A 66 -15.51 -15.85 -8.86
C GLU A 66 -14.03 -16.08 -8.52
N ILE A 67 -13.60 -17.34 -8.58
CA ILE A 67 -12.19 -17.74 -8.49
C ILE A 67 -11.41 -17.02 -9.60
N LEU A 68 -10.37 -16.28 -9.21
CA LEU A 68 -9.52 -15.55 -10.14
C LEU A 68 -8.57 -16.50 -10.86
N SER A 69 -8.62 -16.52 -12.19
CA SER A 69 -7.64 -17.26 -12.99
C SER A 69 -6.22 -16.67 -12.84
N PRO A 70 -5.14 -17.46 -13.05
CA PRO A 70 -3.77 -16.97 -12.84
C PRO A 70 -3.42 -15.68 -13.59
N HIS A 71 -3.90 -15.49 -14.83
CA HIS A 71 -3.68 -14.25 -15.58
C HIS A 71 -4.40 -13.04 -14.96
N GLN A 72 -5.50 -13.25 -14.24
CA GLN A 72 -6.20 -12.19 -13.50
C GLN A 72 -5.44 -11.86 -12.21
N LEU A 73 -4.94 -12.87 -11.48
CA LEU A 73 -4.07 -12.69 -10.30
C LEU A 73 -2.82 -11.88 -10.66
N LEU A 74 -2.08 -12.28 -11.70
CA LEU A 74 -0.93 -11.54 -12.22
C LEU A 74 -1.29 -10.10 -12.68
N SER A 75 -2.53 -9.85 -13.12
CA SER A 75 -3.00 -8.48 -13.44
C SER A 75 -3.22 -7.56 -12.22
N PHE A 76 -3.07 -8.08 -11.00
CA PHE A 76 -2.96 -7.27 -9.78
C PHE A 76 -1.50 -6.89 -9.49
N SER A 77 -0.51 -7.70 -9.90
CA SER A 77 0.93 -7.43 -9.69
C SER A 77 1.49 -6.26 -10.50
N LYS A 78 0.65 -5.61 -11.33
CA LYS A 78 0.95 -4.38 -12.09
C LYS A 78 -0.01 -3.23 -11.78
N LEU A 79 -0.81 -3.31 -10.70
CA LEU A 79 -1.63 -2.20 -10.24
C LEU A 79 -0.80 -1.21 -9.42
N PRO A 80 -0.82 0.11 -9.74
CA PRO A 80 -0.11 1.11 -8.96
C PRO A 80 -0.69 1.31 -7.55
N GLU A 81 0.19 1.62 -6.59
CA GLU A 81 -0.18 2.18 -5.28
C GLU A 81 -0.86 3.56 -5.44
N PRO A 82 -1.57 4.08 -4.41
CA PRO A 82 -2.40 5.29 -4.54
C PRO A 82 -1.73 6.49 -5.22
N THR A 83 -0.51 6.89 -4.85
CA THR A 83 0.13 8.09 -5.44
C THR A 83 0.55 7.85 -6.89
N SER A 84 1.19 6.70 -7.20
CA SER A 84 1.44 6.25 -8.57
C SER A 84 0.17 6.17 -9.43
N ARG A 85 -0.97 5.85 -8.82
CA ARG A 85 -2.27 5.75 -9.50
C ARG A 85 -2.87 7.12 -9.81
N GLU A 86 -2.70 8.10 -8.93
CA GLU A 86 -3.08 9.50 -9.18
C GLU A 86 -2.25 10.10 -10.32
N ILE A 87 -0.94 9.83 -10.35
CA ILE A 87 -0.03 10.29 -11.42
C ILE A 87 -0.34 9.59 -12.76
N ALA A 88 -0.57 8.28 -12.74
CA ALA A 88 -1.01 7.55 -13.93
C ALA A 88 -2.37 8.05 -14.46
N ARG A 89 -3.32 8.36 -13.57
CA ARG A 89 -4.62 8.97 -13.93
C ARG A 89 -4.43 10.36 -14.55
N ALA A 90 -3.55 11.21 -14.00
CA ALA A 90 -3.26 12.52 -14.58
C ALA A 90 -2.70 12.39 -16.01
N ALA A 91 -1.78 11.45 -16.24
CA ALA A 91 -1.26 11.14 -17.57
C ALA A 91 -2.34 10.59 -18.52
N GLU A 92 -3.27 9.75 -18.04
CA GLU A 92 -4.40 9.22 -18.83
C GLU A 92 -5.40 10.32 -19.23
N ILE A 93 -5.66 11.30 -18.35
CA ILE A 93 -6.47 12.49 -18.67
C ILE A 93 -5.74 13.35 -19.72
N MET A 94 -4.45 13.62 -19.52
CA MET A 94 -3.66 14.44 -20.43
C MET A 94 -3.53 13.82 -21.84
N GLU A 95 -3.37 12.49 -21.95
CA GLU A 95 -3.39 11.78 -23.24
C GLU A 95 -4.76 11.88 -23.91
N THR A 96 -5.84 11.63 -23.16
CA THR A 96 -7.22 11.69 -23.66
C THR A 96 -7.59 13.09 -24.15
N SER A 97 -7.24 14.15 -23.40
CA SER A 97 -7.50 15.54 -23.79
C SER A 97 -6.73 15.96 -25.02
N ILE A 98 -5.45 15.59 -25.15
CA ILE A 98 -4.67 15.96 -26.34
C ILE A 98 -5.14 15.18 -27.58
N GLN A 99 -5.54 13.91 -27.45
CA GLN A 99 -6.21 13.19 -28.54
C GLN A 99 -7.55 13.82 -28.94
N ALA A 100 -8.38 14.23 -27.97
CA ALA A 100 -9.65 14.90 -28.23
C ALA A 100 -9.46 16.27 -28.92
N MET A 101 -8.46 17.05 -28.49
CA MET A 101 -8.08 18.31 -29.12
C MET A 101 -7.57 18.10 -30.55
N LYS A 102 -6.63 17.16 -30.78
CA LYS A 102 -6.15 16.82 -32.13
C LYS A 102 -7.29 16.44 -33.08
N ARG A 103 -8.28 15.66 -32.62
CA ARG A 103 -9.48 15.33 -33.41
C ARG A 103 -10.33 16.57 -33.73
N LYS A 104 -10.62 17.42 -32.73
CA LYS A 104 -11.41 18.66 -32.91
C LYS A 104 -10.68 19.70 -33.79
N VAL A 105 -9.33 19.71 -33.78
CA VAL A 105 -8.49 20.53 -34.67
C VAL A 105 -8.47 19.99 -36.10
N ASN A 106 -8.23 18.69 -36.30
CA ASN A 106 -8.24 18.09 -37.65
C ASN A 106 -9.59 18.23 -38.36
N LEU A 107 -10.70 18.21 -37.61
CA LEU A 107 -12.05 18.49 -38.13
C LEU A 107 -12.24 19.95 -38.59
N LYS A 108 -11.42 20.91 -38.12
CA LYS A 108 -11.35 22.27 -38.67
C LYS A 108 -10.37 22.38 -39.85
N ILE A 109 -9.23 21.69 -39.76
CA ILE A 109 -8.16 21.72 -40.80
C ILE A 109 -8.61 21.11 -42.14
N GLN A 110 -9.73 20.37 -42.19
CA GLN A 110 -10.39 20.03 -43.47
C GLN A 110 -10.84 21.24 -44.30
N GLN A 111 -10.70 22.49 -43.80
CA GLN A 111 -10.89 23.73 -44.56
C GLN A 111 -9.59 24.50 -44.88
N SER A 112 -8.40 24.04 -44.46
CA SER A 112 -7.13 24.75 -44.74
C SER A 112 -5.92 23.82 -44.93
N GLN A 113 -5.18 24.01 -46.02
CA GLN A 113 -4.00 23.22 -46.36
C GLN A 113 -2.76 23.65 -45.53
N HIS A 114 -2.47 22.97 -44.41
CA HIS A 114 -1.11 22.62 -43.93
C HIS A 114 -1.21 21.78 -42.62
N PRO A 115 -0.40 20.72 -42.38
CA PRO A 115 -0.70 19.74 -41.32
C PRO A 115 0.11 19.88 -40.00
N THR A 116 0.97 20.89 -39.85
CA THR A 116 2.01 20.92 -38.80
C THR A 116 1.64 21.63 -37.51
N ASP A 117 0.57 22.42 -37.48
CA ASP A 117 0.30 23.37 -36.39
C ASP A 117 -0.70 22.77 -35.38
N ALA A 118 -0.18 22.14 -34.32
CA ALA A 118 -0.97 21.33 -33.39
C ALA A 118 -0.80 21.74 -31.91
N LEU A 119 -1.55 22.77 -31.49
CA LEU A 119 -1.61 23.33 -30.11
C LEU A 119 -0.39 24.19 -29.71
N SER A 120 -0.62 25.26 -28.93
CA SER A 120 0.43 26.18 -28.44
C SER A 120 0.95 25.80 -27.04
N GLU A 121 2.15 26.29 -26.67
CA GLU A 121 2.76 26.04 -25.35
C GLU A 121 1.86 26.50 -24.18
N ASP A 122 1.16 27.63 -24.31
CA ASP A 122 0.17 28.12 -23.34
C ASP A 122 -0.98 27.10 -23.15
N LEU A 123 -1.54 26.63 -24.26
CA LEU A 123 -2.63 25.66 -24.29
C LEU A 123 -2.22 24.33 -23.66
N LEU A 124 -1.00 23.88 -23.95
CA LEU A 124 -0.43 22.66 -23.38
C LEU A 124 -0.15 22.82 -21.88
N SER A 125 0.32 24.00 -21.45
CA SER A 125 0.52 24.32 -20.04
C SER A 125 -0.80 24.33 -19.25
N ILE A 126 -1.87 24.87 -19.84
CA ILE A 126 -3.24 24.77 -19.30
C ILE A 126 -3.66 23.31 -19.17
N ILE A 127 -3.46 22.50 -20.22
CA ILE A 127 -3.79 21.06 -20.22
C ILE A 127 -2.98 20.29 -19.16
N ALA A 128 -1.68 20.55 -19.03
CA ALA A 128 -0.81 19.92 -18.03
C ALA A 128 -1.22 20.30 -16.59
N ASN A 129 -1.62 21.56 -16.37
CA ASN A 129 -2.11 22.02 -15.07
C ASN A 129 -3.46 21.37 -14.71
N MET A 130 -4.44 21.47 -15.61
CA MET A 130 -5.81 20.99 -15.37
C MET A 130 -5.95 19.46 -15.35
N SER A 131 -5.04 18.72 -15.98
CA SER A 131 -4.95 17.26 -15.84
C SER A 131 -4.28 16.80 -14.54
N GLY A 132 -3.54 17.69 -13.86
CA GLY A 132 -2.73 17.38 -12.68
C GLY A 132 -1.32 16.86 -12.99
N CYS A 133 -0.88 16.88 -14.24
CA CYS A 133 0.48 16.45 -14.62
C CYS A 133 1.58 17.47 -14.30
N LEU A 134 1.27 18.78 -14.30
CA LEU A 134 2.26 19.86 -14.17
C LEU A 134 3.19 19.74 -12.94
N PRO A 135 2.73 19.41 -11.72
CA PRO A 135 3.61 19.26 -10.56
C PRO A 135 4.70 18.19 -10.73
N TYR A 136 4.43 17.15 -11.53
CA TYR A 136 5.35 16.05 -11.81
C TYR A 136 6.24 16.34 -13.04
N MET A 137 5.81 17.26 -13.91
CA MET A 137 6.58 17.75 -15.05
C MET A 137 7.66 18.78 -14.68
N LEU A 138 7.54 19.44 -13.51
CA LEU A 138 8.53 20.36 -12.96
C LEU A 138 9.57 19.64 -12.06
N PRO A 139 10.78 20.20 -11.87
CA PRO A 139 11.74 19.68 -10.90
C PRO A 139 11.32 20.03 -9.46
N PRO A 140 11.48 19.11 -8.49
CA PRO A 140 11.23 19.40 -7.07
C PRO A 140 12.28 20.37 -6.51
N LYS A 141 11.88 21.16 -5.50
CA LYS A 141 12.81 21.99 -4.72
C LYS A 141 13.61 21.12 -3.74
N CYS A 142 14.93 21.17 -3.84
CA CYS A 142 15.80 20.40 -2.94
C CYS A 142 16.18 21.21 -1.70
N PRO A 143 15.87 20.73 -0.48
CA PRO A 143 16.40 21.33 0.74
C PRO A 143 17.92 21.20 0.81
N ASN A 144 18.59 22.24 1.29
CA ASN A 144 20.02 22.25 1.58
C ASN A 144 20.25 22.40 3.09
N THR A 145 19.88 21.35 3.83
CA THR A 145 20.00 21.27 5.29
C THR A 145 20.80 20.01 5.64
N CYS A 146 21.40 19.94 6.83
CA CYS A 146 22.16 18.74 7.23
C CYS A 146 21.31 17.46 7.11
N LEU A 147 20.03 17.50 7.49
CA LEU A 147 19.10 16.37 7.35
C LEU A 147 18.95 15.90 5.90
N ALA A 148 18.81 16.83 4.95
CA ALA A 148 18.72 16.54 3.52
C ALA A 148 20.04 16.06 2.90
N ASN A 149 21.15 16.27 3.59
CA ASN A 149 22.49 15.83 3.20
C ASN A 149 22.93 14.55 3.93
N LYS A 150 22.25 14.17 5.03
CA LYS A 150 22.49 12.96 5.83
C LYS A 150 21.56 11.80 5.48
N TYR A 151 20.32 12.07 5.08
CA TYR A 151 19.28 11.07 4.80
C TYR A 151 18.59 11.26 3.44
N ARG A 152 18.02 10.16 2.95
CA ARG A 152 17.34 10.06 1.65
C ARG A 152 15.91 10.57 1.71
N LEU A 153 15.48 11.35 0.72
CA LEU A 153 14.03 11.52 0.47
C LEU A 153 13.43 10.18 0.05
N ILE A 154 12.23 9.87 0.56
CA ILE A 154 11.52 8.60 0.30
C ILE A 154 11.15 8.40 -1.19
N THR A 155 11.14 9.48 -1.97
CA THR A 155 10.84 9.47 -3.41
C THR A 155 12.09 9.33 -4.29
N GLY A 156 13.28 9.23 -3.71
CA GLY A 156 14.58 9.28 -4.41
C GLY A 156 14.95 10.65 -5.02
N ALA A 157 14.05 11.64 -4.95
CA ALA A 157 14.31 12.99 -5.46
C ALA A 157 15.49 13.66 -4.74
N CYS A 158 16.15 14.61 -5.42
CA CYS A 158 17.27 15.40 -4.90
C CYS A 158 18.54 14.62 -4.52
N ASN A 159 18.61 13.35 -4.93
CA ASN A 159 19.81 12.51 -4.91
C ASN A 159 20.93 13.16 -5.76
N ASN A 160 20.68 13.35 -7.06
CA ASN A 160 21.47 14.25 -7.90
C ASN A 160 20.95 15.71 -7.73
N ARG A 161 21.86 16.67 -7.54
CA ARG A 161 21.52 18.08 -7.23
C ARG A 161 21.28 18.94 -8.47
N ASP A 162 22.01 18.70 -9.55
CA ASP A 162 21.83 19.39 -10.84
C ASP A 162 20.61 18.85 -11.61
N HIS A 163 20.28 17.58 -11.37
CA HIS A 163 19.14 16.89 -11.96
C HIS A 163 18.23 16.23 -10.89
N PRO A 164 17.47 17.02 -10.09
CA PRO A 164 16.66 16.55 -8.94
C PRO A 164 15.63 15.44 -9.15
N ARG A 165 15.39 15.01 -10.40
CA ARG A 165 14.45 13.94 -10.77
C ARG A 165 15.14 12.67 -11.28
N TRP A 166 16.46 12.67 -11.51
CA TRP A 166 17.16 11.46 -11.92
C TRP A 166 17.06 10.40 -10.82
N GLY A 167 16.66 9.19 -11.21
CA GLY A 167 16.35 8.06 -10.34
C GLY A 167 15.16 8.24 -9.39
N ALA A 168 14.42 9.35 -9.44
CA ALA A 168 13.27 9.58 -8.59
C ALA A 168 12.05 8.77 -9.01
N SER A 169 11.24 8.37 -8.04
CA SER A 169 9.98 7.65 -8.25
C SER A 169 8.96 8.45 -9.06
N ASN A 170 8.10 7.73 -9.78
CA ASN A 170 7.02 8.27 -10.62
C ASN A 170 7.51 9.18 -11.76
N THR A 171 8.75 8.95 -12.21
CA THR A 171 9.35 9.59 -13.40
C THR A 171 9.38 8.65 -14.60
N ALA A 172 9.83 9.13 -15.76
CA ALA A 172 9.98 8.32 -16.96
C ALA A 172 11.23 7.42 -16.87
N LEU A 173 11.09 6.15 -17.27
CA LEU A 173 12.22 5.23 -17.47
C LEU A 173 13.20 5.76 -18.53
N ALA A 174 14.51 5.59 -18.31
CA ALA A 174 15.53 6.10 -19.20
C ALA A 174 15.53 5.39 -20.58
N ARG A 175 15.93 6.12 -21.63
CA ARG A 175 16.10 5.62 -22.99
C ARG A 175 17.58 5.66 -23.37
N TRP A 176 18.22 4.49 -23.43
CA TRP A 176 19.57 4.35 -24.00
C TRP A 176 19.56 4.33 -25.54
N LEU A 177 18.39 4.03 -26.15
CA LEU A 177 18.14 4.14 -27.58
C LEU A 177 16.77 4.81 -27.82
N PRO A 178 16.55 5.50 -28.95
CA PRO A 178 15.26 6.07 -29.31
C PRO A 178 14.13 5.02 -29.31
N PRO A 179 12.93 5.34 -28.80
CA PRO A 179 11.79 4.42 -28.81
C PRO A 179 11.28 4.18 -30.24
N VAL A 180 10.98 2.91 -30.56
CA VAL A 180 10.46 2.50 -31.88
C VAL A 180 9.00 2.09 -31.77
N TYR A 181 8.10 3.01 -32.10
CA TYR A 181 6.65 2.80 -32.23
C TYR A 181 6.25 2.67 -33.70
N GLU A 182 5.12 2.00 -33.97
CA GLU A 182 4.61 1.73 -35.32
C GLU A 182 4.13 2.99 -36.04
N ASP A 183 3.58 3.94 -35.28
CA ASP A 183 3.24 5.30 -35.74
C ASP A 183 4.37 6.33 -35.49
N GLY A 184 5.49 5.91 -34.90
CA GLY A 184 6.58 6.78 -34.43
C GLY A 184 6.33 7.51 -33.10
N PHE A 185 5.13 7.44 -32.51
CA PHE A 185 4.75 8.23 -31.32
C PHE A 185 4.30 7.40 -30.12
N SER A 186 3.44 6.38 -30.33
CA SER A 186 2.88 5.60 -29.22
C SER A 186 2.34 4.21 -29.58
N GLN A 187 1.89 3.95 -30.82
CA GLN A 187 1.32 2.64 -31.19
C GLN A 187 2.41 1.56 -31.09
N PRO A 188 2.22 0.51 -30.29
CA PRO A 188 3.21 -0.57 -30.20
C PRO A 188 3.33 -1.29 -31.55
N ARG A 189 4.47 -1.90 -31.83
CA ARG A 189 4.64 -2.71 -33.04
C ARG A 189 3.74 -3.95 -32.98
N GLY A 190 3.09 -4.27 -34.09
CA GLY A 190 2.00 -5.25 -34.15
C GLY A 190 0.63 -4.67 -33.76
N TRP A 191 0.44 -3.35 -33.79
CA TRP A 191 -0.87 -2.73 -33.48
C TRP A 191 -1.83 -2.85 -34.67
N ASN A 192 -1.34 -2.64 -35.90
CA ASN A 192 -2.11 -2.79 -37.13
C ASN A 192 -1.70 -4.12 -37.83
N PRO A 193 -2.58 -5.14 -37.93
CA PRO A 193 -2.20 -6.46 -38.46
C PRO A 193 -1.67 -6.50 -39.91
N GLY A 194 -1.95 -5.46 -40.70
CA GLY A 194 -1.42 -5.29 -42.06
C GLY A 194 -0.09 -4.53 -42.15
N PHE A 195 0.49 -4.08 -41.03
CA PHE A 195 1.74 -3.34 -41.03
C PHE A 195 2.95 -4.28 -41.20
N LEU A 196 3.79 -4.00 -42.18
CA LEU A 196 4.99 -4.81 -42.47
C LEU A 196 6.24 -4.13 -41.92
N HIS A 197 7.02 -4.86 -41.14
CA HIS A 197 8.34 -4.45 -40.69
C HIS A 197 9.40 -5.15 -41.54
N ASN A 198 10.25 -4.39 -42.21
CA ASN A 198 11.29 -4.90 -43.13
C ASN A 198 10.74 -5.86 -44.21
N GLY A 199 9.48 -5.67 -44.63
CA GLY A 199 8.78 -6.51 -45.61
C GLY A 199 7.94 -7.66 -45.03
N PHE A 200 7.97 -7.90 -43.72
CA PHE A 200 7.30 -9.05 -43.08
C PHE A 200 6.35 -8.63 -41.94
N PRO A 201 5.24 -9.33 -41.70
CA PRO A 201 4.44 -9.15 -40.49
C PRO A 201 5.21 -9.65 -39.26
N LEU A 202 4.89 -9.13 -38.08
CA LEU A 202 5.43 -9.68 -36.83
C LEU A 202 4.72 -10.99 -36.44
N PRO A 203 5.42 -11.97 -35.87
CA PRO A 203 4.80 -13.18 -35.35
C PRO A 203 3.95 -12.88 -34.11
N GLN A 204 2.87 -13.65 -33.92
CA GLN A 204 2.06 -13.55 -32.71
C GLN A 204 2.88 -14.02 -31.49
N VAL A 205 2.89 -13.26 -30.40
CA VAL A 205 3.73 -13.56 -29.22
C VAL A 205 3.40 -14.91 -28.57
N ARG A 206 2.15 -15.39 -28.71
CA ARG A 206 1.77 -16.74 -28.24
C ARG A 206 2.40 -17.85 -29.09
N GLU A 207 2.61 -17.63 -30.38
CA GLU A 207 3.30 -18.59 -31.26
C GLU A 207 4.79 -18.66 -30.95
N VAL A 208 5.43 -17.51 -30.69
CA VAL A 208 6.82 -17.48 -30.18
C VAL A 208 6.91 -18.25 -28.86
N THR A 209 5.93 -18.09 -27.96
CA THR A 209 5.87 -18.84 -26.71
C THR A 209 5.77 -20.35 -26.99
N ARG A 210 4.83 -20.78 -27.84
CA ARG A 210 4.54 -22.19 -28.16
C ARG A 210 5.69 -22.90 -28.87
N HIS A 211 6.43 -22.20 -29.73
CA HIS A 211 7.49 -22.81 -30.55
C HIS A 211 8.92 -22.64 -30.00
N VAL A 212 9.16 -21.70 -29.07
CA VAL A 212 10.53 -21.36 -28.62
C VAL A 212 10.70 -21.44 -27.10
N ILE A 213 9.66 -21.16 -26.32
CA ILE A 213 9.77 -20.99 -24.85
C ILE A 213 9.13 -22.17 -24.10
N GLN A 214 8.08 -22.77 -24.63
CA GLN A 214 7.32 -23.81 -23.95
C GLN A 214 8.10 -25.13 -23.88
N VAL A 215 8.50 -25.51 -22.67
CA VAL A 215 9.06 -26.82 -22.30
C VAL A 215 8.09 -27.58 -21.39
N SER A 216 8.37 -28.87 -21.16
CA SER A 216 7.60 -29.71 -20.23
C SER A 216 8.26 -29.71 -18.83
N ASN A 217 7.48 -29.91 -17.76
CA ASN A 217 8.03 -29.90 -16.39
C ASN A 217 9.04 -31.04 -16.17
N GLU A 218 8.90 -32.15 -16.90
CA GLU A 218 9.74 -33.36 -16.81
C GLU A 218 11.13 -33.19 -17.45
N VAL A 219 11.40 -32.05 -18.10
CA VAL A 219 12.72 -31.71 -18.68
C VAL A 219 13.33 -30.46 -18.05
N VAL A 220 12.77 -29.97 -16.95
CA VAL A 220 13.40 -28.94 -16.10
C VAL A 220 14.51 -29.59 -15.28
N THR A 221 15.67 -28.96 -15.23
CA THR A 221 16.84 -29.40 -14.45
C THR A 221 17.12 -28.41 -13.31
N ASP A 222 17.51 -28.91 -12.15
CA ASP A 222 18.10 -28.09 -11.08
C ASP A 222 19.43 -27.47 -11.55
N ASP A 223 19.76 -26.28 -11.04
CA ASP A 223 21.10 -25.68 -11.16
C ASP A 223 22.03 -26.38 -10.14
N ASP A 224 23.22 -26.81 -10.56
CA ASP A 224 24.16 -27.55 -9.70
C ASP A 224 25.10 -26.65 -8.90
N ARG A 225 25.03 -25.33 -9.12
CA ARG A 225 25.92 -24.32 -8.55
C ARG A 225 25.17 -23.28 -7.72
N TYR A 226 24.00 -22.83 -8.15
CA TYR A 226 23.24 -21.74 -7.54
C TYR A 226 21.90 -22.18 -6.94
N SER A 227 21.54 -21.59 -5.80
CA SER A 227 20.30 -21.91 -5.08
C SER A 227 19.09 -21.11 -5.61
N ASP A 228 17.87 -21.58 -5.32
CA ASP A 228 16.61 -20.85 -5.55
C ASP A 228 16.63 -19.41 -5.00
N LEU A 229 17.48 -19.15 -3.98
CA LEU A 229 17.61 -17.83 -3.37
C LEU A 229 18.24 -16.81 -4.33
N LEU A 230 19.08 -17.23 -5.29
CA LEU A 230 19.60 -16.36 -6.34
C LEU A 230 18.45 -15.82 -7.22
N MET A 231 17.52 -16.70 -7.62
CA MET A 231 16.32 -16.30 -8.40
C MET A 231 15.37 -15.43 -7.57
N ALA A 232 15.06 -15.84 -6.33
CA ALA A 232 14.17 -15.08 -5.44
C ALA A 232 14.73 -13.69 -5.13
N TRP A 233 16.06 -13.57 -5.04
CA TRP A 233 16.76 -12.30 -4.93
C TRP A 233 16.63 -11.43 -6.16
N GLY A 234 16.86 -11.98 -7.36
CA GLY A 234 16.67 -11.26 -8.61
C GLY A 234 15.29 -10.62 -8.72
N GLN A 235 14.24 -11.36 -8.34
CA GLN A 235 12.88 -10.81 -8.24
C GLN A 235 12.76 -9.73 -7.17
N TYR A 236 13.26 -9.98 -5.95
CA TYR A 236 13.20 -9.01 -4.85
C TYR A 236 13.90 -7.68 -5.19
N ILE A 237 14.98 -7.74 -5.96
CA ILE A 237 15.77 -6.58 -6.37
C ILE A 237 15.20 -5.85 -7.59
N ASP A 238 14.57 -6.55 -8.56
CA ASP A 238 13.70 -5.87 -9.55
C ASP A 238 12.63 -5.05 -8.82
N HIS A 239 12.08 -5.62 -7.75
CA HIS A 239 11.04 -5.00 -6.95
C HIS A 239 11.51 -3.82 -6.09
N ASP A 240 12.82 -3.53 -6.04
CA ASP A 240 13.37 -2.35 -5.35
C ASP A 240 13.61 -1.15 -6.28
N ILE A 241 13.87 -1.43 -7.58
CA ILE A 241 14.29 -0.42 -8.58
C ILE A 241 13.33 -0.23 -9.75
N ALA A 242 12.40 -1.15 -9.94
CA ALA A 242 11.61 -1.23 -11.15
C ALA A 242 10.16 -1.61 -10.86
N PHE A 243 9.25 -0.69 -11.19
CA PHE A 243 7.83 -0.98 -11.31
C PHE A 243 7.22 -0.19 -12.46
N THR A 244 6.86 -0.87 -13.54
CA THR A 244 6.05 -0.25 -14.61
C THR A 244 4.57 -0.56 -14.38
N PRO A 245 3.74 0.40 -13.89
CA PRO A 245 2.31 0.16 -13.72
C PRO A 245 1.59 -0.03 -15.06
N GLN A 246 0.55 -0.86 -15.04
CA GLN A 246 -0.45 -0.91 -16.11
C GLN A 246 -1.44 0.25 -15.98
N SER A 247 -2.06 0.62 -17.11
CA SER A 247 -3.10 1.64 -17.16
C SER A 247 -4.19 1.39 -16.11
N THR A 248 -4.65 2.48 -15.47
CA THR A 248 -5.56 2.39 -14.31
C THR A 248 -6.97 1.96 -14.71
N SER A 249 -7.33 2.16 -15.98
CA SER A 249 -8.56 1.70 -16.59
C SER A 249 -8.42 0.30 -17.19
N LYS A 250 -9.34 -0.62 -16.85
CA LYS A 250 -9.53 -1.89 -17.55
C LYS A 250 -10.62 -1.81 -18.65
N ALA A 251 -10.92 -0.60 -19.13
CA ALA A 251 -11.80 -0.32 -20.28
C ALA A 251 -11.19 0.73 -21.23
N ALA A 252 -11.49 0.63 -22.53
CA ALA A 252 -11.00 1.55 -23.55
C ALA A 252 -11.56 2.97 -23.35
N PHE A 253 -10.68 3.98 -23.45
CA PHE A 253 -11.04 5.39 -23.23
C PHE A 253 -11.99 5.93 -24.32
N ALA A 254 -11.94 5.35 -25.51
CA ALA A 254 -12.95 5.52 -26.56
C ALA A 254 -13.89 4.31 -26.59
N GLY A 255 -15.19 4.52 -26.75
CA GLY A 255 -16.20 3.46 -26.87
C GLY A 255 -16.49 2.64 -25.61
N GLY A 256 -15.64 2.67 -24.58
CA GLY A 256 -15.86 1.97 -23.30
C GLY A 256 -15.67 0.45 -23.37
N ALA A 257 -15.06 -0.06 -24.45
CA ALA A 257 -14.85 -1.49 -24.66
C ALA A 257 -14.08 -2.14 -23.49
N ASN A 258 -14.56 -3.27 -22.98
CA ASN A 258 -13.96 -3.93 -21.82
C ASN A 258 -12.74 -4.76 -22.26
N CYS A 259 -11.53 -4.37 -21.84
CA CYS A 259 -10.28 -5.07 -22.20
C CYS A 259 -10.19 -6.52 -21.67
N GLN A 260 -11.10 -6.96 -20.79
CA GLN A 260 -11.21 -8.38 -20.40
C GLN A 260 -11.93 -9.25 -21.45
N VAL A 261 -12.60 -8.67 -22.45
CA VAL A 261 -13.41 -9.42 -23.44
C VAL A 261 -13.27 -8.94 -24.88
N THR A 262 -12.81 -7.71 -25.13
CA THR A 262 -12.48 -7.30 -26.51
C THR A 262 -11.12 -7.88 -26.94
N CYS A 263 -11.09 -8.43 -28.16
CA CYS A 263 -9.87 -8.82 -28.84
C CYS A 263 -9.38 -7.74 -29.84
N GLU A 264 -9.96 -6.54 -29.79
CA GLU A 264 -9.55 -5.37 -30.58
C GLU A 264 -8.50 -4.52 -29.87
N ASN A 265 -7.61 -3.91 -30.66
CA ASN A 265 -6.60 -2.97 -30.18
C ASN A 265 -7.23 -1.57 -29.98
N GLN A 266 -7.52 -1.21 -28.72
CA GLN A 266 -8.13 0.07 -28.35
C GLN A 266 -7.54 0.56 -27.02
N ASN A 267 -6.88 1.74 -26.97
CA ASN A 267 -6.16 2.22 -25.77
C ASN A 267 -7.06 2.19 -24.49
N PRO A 268 -6.69 1.48 -23.40
CA PRO A 268 -5.39 0.83 -23.11
C PRO A 268 -5.31 -0.67 -23.40
N CYS A 269 -6.34 -1.30 -23.97
CA CYS A 269 -6.33 -2.70 -24.40
C CYS A 269 -5.32 -2.91 -25.55
N PHE A 270 -4.48 -3.95 -25.44
CA PHE A 270 -3.64 -4.47 -26.52
C PHE A 270 -3.58 -6.00 -26.44
N PRO A 271 -4.71 -6.70 -26.68
CA PRO A 271 -4.88 -8.12 -26.38
C PRO A 271 -3.96 -9.05 -27.17
N ILE A 272 -3.48 -10.10 -26.51
CA ILE A 272 -2.62 -11.13 -27.10
C ILE A 272 -3.52 -12.14 -27.82
N GLN A 273 -3.47 -12.16 -29.15
CA GLN A 273 -4.26 -13.08 -29.98
C GLN A 273 -3.84 -14.55 -29.76
N LEU A 274 -4.80 -15.47 -29.90
CA LEU A 274 -4.54 -16.92 -29.83
C LEU A 274 -4.54 -17.55 -31.24
N PRO A 275 -3.57 -18.46 -31.53
CA PRO A 275 -3.59 -19.30 -32.73
C PRO A 275 -4.80 -20.24 -32.68
N GLU A 276 -5.27 -20.72 -33.84
CA GLU A 276 -6.57 -21.39 -33.93
C GLU A 276 -6.64 -22.66 -33.09
N GLU A 277 -5.52 -23.41 -33.03
CA GLU A 277 -5.36 -24.66 -32.28
C GLU A 277 -5.36 -24.45 -30.75
N ALA A 278 -5.12 -23.22 -30.28
CA ALA A 278 -5.12 -22.88 -28.86
C ALA A 278 -6.33 -22.03 -28.43
N ARG A 279 -7.32 -21.81 -29.31
CA ARG A 279 -8.57 -21.15 -28.94
C ARG A 279 -9.46 -22.11 -28.16
N PRO A 280 -10.00 -21.71 -27.00
CA PRO A 280 -10.93 -22.55 -26.27
C PRO A 280 -12.25 -22.68 -27.04
N ALA A 281 -12.84 -23.88 -27.04
CA ALA A 281 -14.14 -24.13 -27.69
C ALA A 281 -15.29 -23.26 -27.13
N VAL A 282 -15.13 -22.75 -25.90
CA VAL A 282 -15.97 -21.71 -25.28
C VAL A 282 -15.04 -20.72 -24.57
N GLY A 283 -14.92 -19.50 -25.07
CA GLY A 283 -14.08 -18.44 -24.47
C GLY A 283 -13.72 -17.32 -25.46
N THR A 284 -12.80 -16.44 -25.06
CA THR A 284 -12.26 -15.38 -25.93
C THR A 284 -11.15 -15.92 -26.84
N ALA A 285 -11.07 -15.42 -28.08
CA ALA A 285 -10.00 -15.77 -29.03
C ALA A 285 -8.65 -15.07 -28.74
N CYS A 286 -8.52 -14.45 -27.57
CA CYS A 286 -7.37 -13.68 -27.12
C CYS A 286 -7.23 -13.73 -25.59
N LEU A 287 -6.03 -13.45 -25.09
CA LEU A 287 -5.75 -13.18 -23.69
C LEU A 287 -5.74 -11.66 -23.43
N PRO A 288 -6.33 -11.18 -22.32
CA PRO A 288 -6.40 -9.75 -22.02
C PRO A 288 -5.03 -9.21 -21.63
N PHE A 289 -4.61 -8.11 -22.27
CA PHE A 289 -3.36 -7.41 -21.96
C PHE A 289 -3.58 -5.90 -22.01
N TYR A 290 -2.90 -5.18 -21.11
CA TYR A 290 -3.07 -3.75 -20.86
C TYR A 290 -1.75 -3.02 -21.10
N ARG A 291 -1.78 -1.91 -21.84
CA ARG A 291 -0.62 -1.03 -22.03
C ARG A 291 -0.18 -0.43 -20.69
N SER A 292 1.13 -0.34 -20.49
CA SER A 292 1.75 0.39 -19.39
C SER A 292 1.33 1.86 -19.37
N SER A 293 1.17 2.45 -18.19
CA SER A 293 0.90 3.89 -18.03
C SER A 293 2.04 4.73 -18.64
N ALA A 294 1.66 5.86 -19.24
CA ALA A 294 2.64 6.84 -19.71
C ALA A 294 3.14 7.69 -18.54
N ALA A 295 4.38 8.19 -18.64
CA ALA A 295 4.81 9.32 -17.83
C ALA A 295 4.20 10.62 -18.38
N CYS A 296 3.81 11.54 -17.49
CA CYS A 296 3.29 12.87 -17.84
C CYS A 296 4.21 13.63 -18.81
N GLY A 297 3.63 14.27 -19.83
CA GLY A 297 4.34 15.04 -20.85
C GLY A 297 4.95 14.21 -21.99
N THR A 298 4.52 12.96 -22.19
CA THR A 298 5.11 12.05 -23.20
C THR A 298 4.06 11.38 -24.10
N GLY A 299 4.48 10.88 -25.26
CA GLY A 299 3.59 10.19 -26.21
C GLY A 299 2.80 11.15 -27.07
N ASP A 300 1.48 10.95 -27.19
CA ASP A 300 0.58 11.86 -27.90
C ASP A 300 0.70 13.31 -27.38
N GLN A 301 1.07 13.45 -26.11
CA GLN A 301 1.29 14.70 -25.38
C GLN A 301 2.63 15.38 -25.68
N GLY A 302 3.64 14.59 -26.06
CA GLY A 302 5.05 14.98 -25.99
C GLY A 302 5.61 15.67 -27.23
N ALA A 303 4.81 15.88 -28.28
CA ALA A 303 5.29 16.51 -29.52
C ALA A 303 5.66 18.00 -29.35
N LEU A 304 5.37 18.60 -28.20
CA LEU A 304 5.21 20.06 -28.03
C LEU A 304 5.70 20.59 -26.65
N PHE A 305 6.45 19.79 -25.89
CA PHE A 305 7.06 20.20 -24.60
C PHE A 305 8.58 20.09 -24.70
N GLY A 306 9.18 20.99 -25.49
CA GLY A 306 10.61 20.99 -25.78
C GLY A 306 10.92 21.78 -27.05
N ASN A 307 12.20 22.06 -27.27
CA ASN A 307 12.66 22.85 -28.42
C ASN A 307 12.21 22.20 -29.75
N LEU A 308 11.79 23.03 -30.71
CA LEU A 308 10.96 22.72 -31.89
C LEU A 308 11.64 21.85 -32.97
N SER A 309 12.18 20.68 -32.60
CA SER A 309 12.95 19.81 -33.51
C SER A 309 12.78 18.30 -33.27
N THR A 310 12.27 17.88 -32.10
CA THR A 310 12.06 16.46 -31.79
C THR A 310 10.76 16.26 -31.02
N ALA A 311 9.89 15.38 -31.51
CA ALA A 311 8.79 14.87 -30.69
C ALA A 311 9.34 14.05 -29.51
N ASN A 312 8.56 13.95 -28.42
CA ASN A 312 8.84 13.07 -27.28
C ASN A 312 7.84 11.89 -27.24
N PRO A 313 8.14 10.74 -27.89
CA PRO A 313 7.26 9.57 -27.92
C PRO A 313 6.98 8.99 -26.54
N ARG A 314 6.03 8.04 -26.45
CA ARG A 314 5.50 7.55 -25.17
C ARG A 314 6.60 6.93 -24.32
N GLN A 315 6.83 7.50 -23.15
CA GLN A 315 7.69 6.90 -22.13
C GLN A 315 6.83 6.21 -21.09
N GLN A 316 7.27 5.04 -20.62
CA GLN A 316 6.64 4.35 -19.50
C GLN A 316 7.19 4.90 -18.18
N MET A 317 6.30 5.05 -17.20
CA MET A 317 6.66 5.51 -15.86
C MET A 317 7.31 4.39 -15.04
N ASN A 318 8.31 4.72 -14.22
CA ASN A 318 8.73 3.89 -13.09
C ASN A 318 8.00 4.38 -11.84
N GLY A 319 7.20 3.54 -11.19
CA GLY A 319 6.51 3.88 -9.94
C GLY A 319 7.43 3.86 -8.71
N LEU A 320 8.58 3.19 -8.80
CA LEU A 320 9.59 3.11 -7.74
C LEU A 320 10.75 4.07 -7.99
N THR A 321 11.55 4.29 -6.95
CA THR A 321 12.93 4.76 -7.05
C THR A 321 13.73 3.89 -8.03
N SER A 322 14.71 4.47 -8.72
CA SER A 322 15.66 3.72 -9.58
C SER A 322 16.93 3.34 -8.85
N PHE A 323 17.22 4.08 -7.78
CA PHE A 323 18.12 3.64 -6.74
C PHE A 323 17.57 2.34 -6.19
N LEU A 324 18.41 1.32 -6.14
CA LEU A 324 18.23 0.28 -5.14
C LEU A 324 18.27 1.05 -3.80
N ASP A 325 17.17 1.24 -3.07
CA ASP A 325 17.15 2.06 -1.84
C ASP A 325 16.21 1.54 -0.72
N ALA A 326 15.91 0.24 -0.75
CA ALA A 326 15.00 -0.45 0.16
C ALA A 326 13.54 0.03 0.03
N SER A 327 13.16 0.50 -1.16
CA SER A 327 11.79 0.87 -1.50
C SER A 327 10.82 -0.30 -1.34
N THR A 328 11.29 -1.54 -1.50
CA THR A 328 10.62 -2.80 -1.11
C THR A 328 10.14 -2.87 0.34
N VAL A 329 10.77 -2.12 1.26
CA VAL A 329 10.44 -2.07 2.70
C VAL A 329 9.81 -0.74 3.11
N TYR A 330 10.33 0.39 2.62
CA TYR A 330 9.90 1.72 3.05
C TYR A 330 8.84 2.35 2.15
N GLY A 331 8.69 1.84 0.93
CA GLY A 331 7.89 2.42 -0.14
C GLY A 331 8.59 3.58 -0.83
N SER A 332 8.18 3.90 -2.06
CA SER A 332 8.67 5.07 -2.81
C SER A 332 7.82 6.34 -2.65
N SER A 333 6.81 6.34 -1.77
CA SER A 333 5.92 7.50 -1.58
C SER A 333 5.73 7.84 -0.09
N PRO A 334 5.63 9.13 0.29
CA PRO A 334 5.35 9.54 1.67
C PRO A 334 4.00 9.02 2.18
N ALA A 335 3.07 8.71 1.28
CA ALA A 335 1.76 8.14 1.62
C ALA A 335 1.86 6.66 2.01
N LEU A 336 2.78 5.90 1.40
CA LEU A 336 3.05 4.51 1.73
C LEU A 336 3.95 4.39 2.97
N GLU A 337 5.01 5.20 3.06
CA GLU A 337 5.86 5.30 4.26
C GLU A 337 5.03 5.57 5.54
N ARG A 338 4.11 6.55 5.49
CA ARG A 338 3.19 6.83 6.62
C ARG A 338 2.33 5.63 7.01
N GLN A 339 2.01 4.74 6.08
CA GLN A 339 1.26 3.51 6.36
C GLN A 339 2.15 2.38 6.87
N LEU A 340 3.45 2.40 6.62
CA LEU A 340 4.40 1.35 7.02
C LEU A 340 5.03 1.64 8.39
N ARG A 341 5.32 2.90 8.72
CA ARG A 341 5.94 3.30 10.01
C ARG A 341 5.00 3.16 11.21
N ASN A 342 5.54 2.74 12.37
CA ASN A 342 4.83 2.72 13.64
C ASN A 342 5.06 4.02 14.43
N TRP A 343 4.29 5.04 14.08
CA TRP A 343 4.30 6.38 14.71
C TRP A 343 4.01 6.41 16.22
N THR A 344 3.66 5.27 16.85
CA THR A 344 3.48 5.16 18.30
C THR A 344 4.71 4.64 19.05
N SER A 345 5.73 4.11 18.35
CA SER A 345 6.96 3.65 18.99
C SER A 345 7.97 4.78 19.15
N ALA A 346 8.57 4.89 20.34
CA ALA A 346 9.72 5.74 20.61
C ALA A 346 11.04 5.20 20.00
N GLU A 347 11.01 3.98 19.45
CA GLU A 347 12.17 3.28 18.87
C GLU A 347 12.23 3.41 17.34
N GLY A 348 11.26 4.07 16.68
CA GLY A 348 11.28 4.30 15.23
C GLY A 348 10.77 3.15 14.34
N LEU A 349 10.29 2.06 14.94
CA LEU A 349 9.90 0.80 14.28
C LEU A 349 8.96 0.95 13.06
N LEU A 350 9.00 -0.04 12.17
CA LEU A 350 7.93 -0.36 11.22
C LEU A 350 6.78 -1.12 11.91
N ARG A 351 5.57 -0.99 11.35
CA ARG A 351 4.37 -1.73 11.78
C ARG A 351 4.52 -3.20 11.44
N VAL A 352 4.16 -4.04 12.40
CA VAL A 352 4.05 -5.49 12.23
C VAL A 352 2.57 -5.90 12.25
N HIS A 353 2.24 -7.12 11.84
CA HIS A 353 0.90 -7.64 12.06
C HIS A 353 0.55 -7.66 13.55
N ALA A 354 -0.65 -7.23 13.93
CA ALA A 354 -0.98 -7.04 15.35
C ALA A 354 -0.98 -8.36 16.16
N ARG A 355 -1.54 -9.44 15.60
CA ARG A 355 -1.84 -10.71 16.31
C ARG A 355 -0.96 -11.89 15.89
N LEU A 356 -1.05 -12.33 14.62
CA LEU A 356 -0.23 -13.40 14.04
C LEU A 356 1.27 -13.19 14.29
N ARG A 357 1.99 -14.27 14.59
CA ARG A 357 3.45 -14.35 14.77
C ARG A 357 3.96 -15.65 14.16
N ASP A 358 5.12 -15.61 13.53
CA ASP A 358 5.89 -16.81 13.18
C ASP A 358 6.78 -17.12 14.38
N SER A 359 6.43 -18.10 15.20
CA SER A 359 7.23 -18.47 16.37
C SER A 359 7.63 -17.22 17.18
N GLY A 360 6.66 -16.41 17.62
CA GLY A 360 6.89 -15.13 18.31
C GLY A 360 7.45 -13.97 17.45
N ARG A 361 7.98 -14.22 16.24
CA ARG A 361 8.54 -13.21 15.32
C ARG A 361 7.46 -12.47 14.56
N ALA A 362 7.81 -11.31 14.02
CA ALA A 362 6.89 -10.46 13.26
C ALA A 362 6.53 -11.06 11.89
N TYR A 363 5.26 -10.90 11.50
CA TYR A 363 4.82 -10.88 10.10
C TYR A 363 4.63 -9.43 9.65
N LEU A 364 4.69 -9.21 8.33
CA LEU A 364 4.18 -8.02 7.67
C LEU A 364 2.72 -7.75 8.08
N PRO A 365 2.31 -6.48 8.26
CA PRO A 365 0.91 -6.14 8.47
C PRO A 365 0.08 -6.50 7.23
N PHE A 366 -1.23 -6.68 7.40
CA PHE A 366 -2.13 -6.87 6.25
C PHE A 366 -2.48 -5.54 5.58
N ALA A 367 -2.65 -5.57 4.27
CA ALA A 367 -3.13 -4.45 3.47
C ALA A 367 -4.59 -4.09 3.85
N PRO A 368 -4.99 -2.81 3.84
CA PRO A 368 -6.34 -2.41 4.19
C PRO A 368 -7.40 -3.05 3.25
N PRO A 369 -8.52 -3.61 3.77
CA PRO A 369 -9.50 -4.37 2.99
C PRO A 369 -10.39 -3.53 2.05
N ARG A 370 -9.97 -2.29 1.72
CA ARG A 370 -10.67 -1.38 0.81
C ARG A 370 -10.14 -1.43 -0.63
N ALA A 371 -8.94 -1.97 -0.83
CA ALA A 371 -8.52 -2.43 -2.15
C ALA A 371 -9.17 -3.81 -2.42
N PRO A 372 -9.56 -4.13 -3.67
CA PRO A 372 -9.97 -5.48 -4.01
C PRO A 372 -8.77 -6.42 -3.85
N ALA A 373 -8.78 -7.25 -2.80
CA ALA A 373 -7.67 -8.13 -2.50
C ALA A 373 -7.31 -9.01 -3.71
N ALA A 374 -6.03 -9.00 -4.06
CA ALA A 374 -5.46 -9.88 -5.08
C ALA A 374 -5.33 -11.32 -4.57
N CYS A 375 -5.18 -11.49 -3.25
CA CYS A 375 -4.84 -12.75 -2.63
C CYS A 375 -6.02 -13.72 -2.54
N ALA A 376 -5.69 -15.00 -2.75
CA ALA A 376 -6.65 -16.10 -2.75
C ALA A 376 -7.29 -16.27 -1.37
N SER A 377 -8.53 -16.77 -1.35
CA SER A 377 -9.11 -17.35 -0.13
C SER A 377 -8.39 -18.63 0.25
N GLU A 378 -8.41 -18.94 1.54
CA GLU A 378 -7.98 -20.23 2.07
C GLU A 378 -8.97 -21.34 1.67
N PRO A 379 -8.51 -22.52 1.23
CA PRO A 379 -9.38 -23.65 0.92
C PRO A 379 -10.16 -24.12 2.16
N GLY A 380 -11.49 -24.28 2.02
CA GLY A 380 -12.33 -24.93 3.02
C GLY A 380 -13.04 -24.02 4.03
N ILE A 381 -12.68 -22.74 4.16
CA ILE A 381 -13.40 -21.80 5.05
C ILE A 381 -14.81 -21.49 4.48
N PRO A 382 -15.91 -21.70 5.23
CA PRO A 382 -17.27 -21.41 4.75
C PRO A 382 -17.61 -19.91 4.68
N GLY A 383 -17.05 -19.19 3.69
CA GLY A 383 -17.39 -17.81 3.38
C GLY A 383 -16.54 -17.22 2.26
N GLU A 384 -17.19 -16.56 1.29
CA GLU A 384 -16.55 -16.00 0.06
C GLU A 384 -15.70 -14.73 0.32
N THR A 385 -15.00 -14.65 1.45
CA THR A 385 -14.05 -13.57 1.76
C THR A 385 -12.66 -13.90 1.26
N ARG A 386 -12.12 -13.06 0.36
CA ARG A 386 -10.73 -13.17 -0.14
C ARG A 386 -9.72 -13.01 0.99
N GLY A 387 -8.62 -13.75 0.93
CA GLY A 387 -7.53 -13.62 1.89
C GLY A 387 -6.87 -12.24 1.85
N PRO A 388 -6.41 -11.70 2.99
CA PRO A 388 -5.67 -10.45 3.02
C PRO A 388 -4.26 -10.63 2.44
N CYS A 389 -3.83 -9.71 1.58
CA CYS A 389 -2.42 -9.61 1.20
C CYS A 389 -1.60 -8.92 2.30
N PHE A 390 -0.31 -9.19 2.34
CA PHE A 390 0.64 -8.44 3.16
C PHE A 390 0.91 -7.05 2.57
N LEU A 391 1.21 -6.10 3.46
CA LEU A 391 1.59 -4.72 3.17
C LEU A 391 3.09 -4.54 3.44
N ALA A 392 3.82 -4.20 2.39
CA ALA A 392 5.24 -3.84 2.41
C ALA A 392 5.45 -2.54 1.60
N GLY A 393 6.71 -2.18 1.34
CA GLY A 393 7.06 -1.03 0.50
C GLY A 393 6.76 -1.23 -0.98
N ASP A 394 6.79 -2.46 -1.48
CA ASP A 394 6.31 -2.81 -2.83
C ASP A 394 4.98 -3.61 -2.78
N GLY A 395 4.07 -3.32 -3.72
CA GLY A 395 2.73 -3.90 -3.78
C GLY A 395 2.68 -5.37 -4.25
N ARG A 396 3.79 -5.92 -4.74
CA ARG A 396 3.92 -7.31 -5.20
C ARG A 396 4.44 -8.24 -4.09
N ALA A 397 4.65 -7.76 -2.88
CA ALA A 397 5.21 -8.55 -1.76
C ALA A 397 4.47 -9.85 -1.41
N SER A 398 3.23 -10.04 -1.88
CA SER A 398 2.45 -11.28 -1.75
C SER A 398 2.35 -12.10 -3.04
N GLU A 399 3.14 -11.80 -4.08
CA GLU A 399 3.06 -12.48 -5.39
C GLU A 399 3.42 -13.97 -5.30
N VAL A 400 4.48 -14.31 -4.56
CA VAL A 400 4.89 -15.70 -4.24
C VAL A 400 5.41 -15.82 -2.80
N PRO A 401 5.31 -16.99 -2.13
CA PRO A 401 5.68 -17.13 -0.71
C PRO A 401 7.17 -16.85 -0.40
N SER A 402 8.09 -17.16 -1.31
CA SER A 402 9.53 -16.85 -1.16
C SER A 402 9.81 -15.35 -1.12
N LEU A 403 9.15 -14.58 -1.99
CA LEU A 403 9.19 -13.12 -1.99
C LEU A 403 8.59 -12.54 -0.69
N THR A 404 7.47 -13.09 -0.22
CA THR A 404 6.87 -12.72 1.07
C THR A 404 7.80 -13.00 2.24
N ALA A 405 8.52 -14.13 2.22
CA ALA A 405 9.53 -14.45 3.22
C ALA A 405 10.66 -13.40 3.22
N LEU A 406 11.20 -13.04 2.04
CA LEU A 406 12.19 -11.96 1.92
C LEU A 406 11.67 -10.64 2.52
N HIS A 407 10.54 -10.09 2.06
CA HIS A 407 9.98 -8.86 2.66
C HIS A 407 9.74 -8.97 4.18
N THR A 408 9.47 -10.18 4.70
CA THR A 408 9.28 -10.41 6.15
C THR A 408 10.61 -10.40 6.91
N LEU A 409 11.70 -10.94 6.35
CA LEU A 409 13.06 -10.78 6.89
C LEU A 409 13.43 -9.29 6.92
N TRP A 410 13.21 -8.58 5.81
CA TRP A 410 13.50 -7.16 5.68
C TRP A 410 12.54 -6.22 6.45
N LEU A 411 11.52 -6.75 7.11
CA LEU A 411 10.73 -6.05 8.14
C LEU A 411 11.33 -6.26 9.54
N ARG A 412 11.58 -7.52 9.91
CA ARG A 412 11.92 -7.96 11.28
C ARG A 412 13.11 -7.19 11.85
N GLU A 413 14.14 -7.03 11.04
CA GLU A 413 15.36 -6.36 11.46
C GLU A 413 15.33 -4.85 11.41
N HIS A 414 14.51 -4.18 10.59
CA HIS A 414 14.42 -2.73 10.72
C HIS A 414 14.08 -2.39 12.18
N ASN A 415 13.17 -3.19 12.74
CA ASN A 415 12.78 -3.11 14.14
C ASN A 415 13.93 -3.49 15.11
N ARG A 416 14.82 -4.45 14.77
CA ARG A 416 15.99 -4.74 15.63
C ARG A 416 17.08 -3.69 15.53
N LEU A 417 17.46 -3.22 14.34
CA LEU A 417 18.38 -2.10 14.18
C LEU A 417 17.89 -0.89 14.96
N ALA A 418 16.63 -0.50 14.77
CA ALA A 418 16.07 0.67 15.43
C ALA A 418 16.02 0.48 16.97
N ALA A 419 15.62 -0.70 17.48
CA ALA A 419 15.65 -0.99 18.91
C ALA A 419 17.09 -1.05 19.50
N ALA A 420 18.04 -1.67 18.79
CA ALA A 420 19.43 -1.76 19.24
C ALA A 420 20.14 -0.41 19.20
N LEU A 421 19.91 0.40 18.16
CA LEU A 421 20.38 1.78 18.07
C LEU A 421 19.73 2.66 19.15
N LYS A 422 18.48 2.38 19.58
CA LYS A 422 17.86 3.08 20.72
C LYS A 422 18.48 2.71 22.06
N ALA A 423 18.84 1.43 22.25
CA ALA A 423 19.61 1.00 23.43
C ALA A 423 21.05 1.59 23.45
N LEU A 424 21.62 1.86 22.28
CA LEU A 424 22.95 2.45 22.11
C LEU A 424 22.96 3.98 22.32
N ASN A 425 22.00 4.67 21.69
CA ASN A 425 21.85 6.12 21.60
C ASN A 425 20.49 6.55 22.17
N ALA A 426 20.40 6.60 23.50
CA ALA A 426 19.15 6.86 24.22
C ALA A 426 18.52 8.23 23.86
N HIS A 427 19.32 9.20 23.42
CA HIS A 427 18.91 10.55 23.00
C HIS A 427 18.26 10.62 21.62
N TRP A 428 18.47 9.64 20.72
CA TRP A 428 17.89 9.67 19.38
C TRP A 428 16.35 9.55 19.40
N SER A 429 15.67 10.34 18.56
CA SER A 429 14.21 10.27 18.40
C SER A 429 13.76 9.06 17.57
N ALA A 430 12.46 8.77 17.57
CA ALA A 430 11.86 7.79 16.67
C ALA A 430 12.03 8.12 15.17
N ASP A 431 12.21 9.38 14.78
CA ASP A 431 12.47 9.75 13.39
C ASP A 431 13.94 9.55 13.02
N THR A 432 14.87 9.93 13.91
CA THR A 432 16.30 9.66 13.75
C THR A 432 16.60 8.16 13.79
N LEU A 433 15.99 7.39 14.69
CA LEU A 433 16.13 5.93 14.75
C LEU A 433 15.57 5.25 13.50
N TYR A 434 14.42 5.72 13.01
CA TYR A 434 13.86 5.23 11.75
C TYR A 434 14.80 5.55 10.57
N GLN A 435 15.35 6.77 10.47
CA GLN A 435 16.22 7.12 9.35
C GLN A 435 17.61 6.48 9.45
N GLU A 436 18.19 6.31 10.64
CA GLU A 436 19.46 5.58 10.80
C GLU A 436 19.26 4.08 10.62
N ALA A 437 18.17 3.48 11.11
CA ALA A 437 17.82 2.12 10.75
C ALA A 437 17.56 2.01 9.23
N ARG A 438 16.79 2.92 8.61
CA ARG A 438 16.58 2.98 7.14
C ARG A 438 17.87 3.28 6.37
N LYS A 439 18.88 3.90 6.97
CA LYS A 439 20.21 4.17 6.39
C LYS A 439 21.20 3.02 6.63
N VAL A 440 21.02 2.23 7.69
CA VAL A 440 21.77 1.00 7.91
C VAL A 440 21.14 -0.11 7.06
N VAL A 441 19.82 -0.29 7.05
CA VAL A 441 19.07 -0.91 5.92
C VAL A 441 19.41 -0.22 4.59
N GLY A 442 19.81 1.05 4.64
CA GLY A 442 20.42 1.92 3.60
C GLY A 442 21.78 1.46 3.04
N ALA A 443 22.40 0.50 3.72
CA ALA A 443 23.55 -0.30 3.34
C ALA A 443 23.24 -1.81 3.52
N LEU A 444 21.96 -2.17 3.69
CA LEU A 444 21.40 -3.53 3.75
C LEU A 444 19.90 -3.74 3.12
N HIS A 445 19.43 -4.17 1.87
CA HIS A 445 19.22 -3.71 0.39
C HIS A 445 19.60 -4.47 -0.98
N GLN A 446 20.55 -4.26 -1.98
CA GLN A 446 21.94 -3.71 -2.43
C GLN A 446 23.44 -4.35 -2.21
N ILE A 447 24.15 -4.50 -1.06
CA ILE A 447 25.55 -5.02 -0.85
C ILE A 447 25.62 -6.41 -1.43
N ILE A 448 24.65 -7.24 -1.03
CA ILE A 448 24.53 -8.62 -1.48
C ILE A 448 24.20 -8.59 -2.98
N THR A 449 23.70 -7.46 -3.54
CA THR A 449 23.55 -7.24 -4.98
C THR A 449 24.89 -7.22 -5.75
N LEU A 450 25.86 -6.28 -5.65
CA LEU A 450 27.14 -6.48 -6.41
C LEU A 450 28.27 -7.21 -5.68
N ARG A 451 28.21 -7.46 -4.37
CA ARG A 451 29.24 -8.32 -3.74
C ARG A 451 28.99 -9.79 -4.04
N ASP A 452 27.73 -10.22 -4.00
CA ASP A 452 27.37 -11.64 -3.95
C ASP A 452 26.52 -12.08 -5.19
N TYR A 453 25.54 -11.30 -5.63
CA TYR A 453 24.56 -11.67 -6.67
C TYR A 453 24.97 -11.32 -8.12
N ILE A 454 25.36 -10.08 -8.42
CA ILE A 454 25.72 -9.65 -9.78
C ILE A 454 27.04 -10.29 -10.29
N PRO A 455 28.09 -10.50 -9.47
CA PRO A 455 29.21 -11.36 -9.88
C PRO A 455 28.76 -12.78 -10.24
N SER A 456 27.75 -13.31 -9.53
CA SER A 456 27.20 -14.65 -9.79
C SER A 456 26.39 -14.72 -11.09
N ILE A 457 25.62 -13.69 -11.45
CA ILE A 457 24.83 -13.67 -12.70
C ILE A 457 25.56 -13.09 -13.93
N LEU A 458 26.64 -12.33 -13.77
CA LEU A 458 27.46 -11.83 -14.90
C LEU A 458 28.70 -12.69 -15.17
N GLY A 459 29.26 -13.33 -14.15
CA GLY A 459 30.61 -13.90 -14.21
C GLY A 459 31.71 -12.84 -14.02
N PRO A 460 32.93 -13.25 -13.62
CA PRO A 460 33.98 -12.32 -13.18
C PRO A 460 34.53 -11.45 -14.31
N GLU A 461 34.60 -11.94 -15.54
CA GLU A 461 35.10 -11.18 -16.69
C GLU A 461 34.15 -10.02 -17.04
N ALA A 462 32.85 -10.30 -17.14
CA ALA A 462 31.84 -9.30 -17.43
C ALA A 462 31.65 -8.33 -16.25
N PHE A 463 31.77 -8.81 -15.01
CA PHE A 463 31.80 -7.93 -13.84
C PHE A 463 32.99 -6.95 -13.92
N GLN A 464 34.20 -7.45 -14.15
CA GLN A 464 35.40 -6.61 -14.23
C GLN A 464 35.38 -5.66 -15.45
N GLN A 465 34.69 -6.01 -16.53
CA GLN A 465 34.57 -5.19 -17.74
C GLN A 465 33.50 -4.10 -17.65
N TYR A 466 32.33 -4.39 -17.06
CA TYR A 466 31.14 -3.52 -17.12
C TYR A 466 30.76 -2.88 -15.79
N VAL A 467 31.36 -3.31 -14.68
CA VAL A 467 30.98 -2.92 -13.32
C VAL A 467 32.20 -2.44 -12.53
N GLY A 468 33.23 -3.27 -12.44
CA GLY A 468 34.54 -2.92 -11.88
C GLY A 468 34.55 -2.61 -10.37
N PRO A 469 35.67 -2.07 -9.86
CA PRO A 469 35.73 -1.45 -8.53
C PRO A 469 35.08 -0.06 -8.54
N TYR A 470 34.62 0.40 -7.38
CA TYR A 470 34.05 1.74 -7.25
C TYR A 470 35.12 2.84 -7.27
N GLU A 471 35.02 3.78 -8.21
CA GLU A 471 35.99 4.88 -8.38
C GLU A 471 35.58 6.20 -7.70
N GLY A 472 34.34 6.31 -7.23
CA GLY A 472 33.78 7.55 -6.67
C GLY A 472 32.37 7.86 -7.20
N TYR A 473 31.78 8.95 -6.72
CA TYR A 473 30.49 9.43 -7.23
C TYR A 473 30.71 10.42 -8.39
N ASP A 474 30.03 10.17 -9.52
CA ASP A 474 29.98 11.04 -10.69
C ASP A 474 28.62 11.76 -10.76
N SER A 475 28.62 13.10 -10.80
CA SER A 475 27.40 13.90 -10.93
C SER A 475 26.79 13.90 -12.33
N THR A 476 27.54 13.46 -13.35
CA THR A 476 27.09 13.41 -14.75
C THR A 476 26.43 12.07 -15.11
N ALA A 477 26.67 11.02 -14.33
CA ALA A 477 26.01 9.72 -14.45
C ALA A 477 24.50 9.82 -14.15
N ASN A 478 23.69 9.15 -14.98
CA ASN A 478 22.23 9.13 -14.83
C ASN A 478 21.76 7.80 -14.20
N PRO A 479 21.40 7.77 -12.89
CA PRO A 479 20.96 6.56 -12.19
C PRO A 479 19.52 6.11 -12.52
N THR A 480 18.83 6.75 -13.46
CA THR A 480 17.44 6.40 -13.80
C THR A 480 17.39 5.05 -14.53
N VAL A 481 16.65 4.08 -13.98
CA VAL A 481 16.55 2.72 -14.56
C VAL A 481 16.06 2.79 -16.01
N SER A 482 16.72 2.05 -16.89
CA SER A 482 16.41 2.09 -18.31
C SER A 482 15.20 1.22 -18.66
N ASN A 483 14.46 1.66 -19.68
CA ASN A 483 13.27 0.95 -20.13
C ASN A 483 13.58 -0.46 -20.64
N VAL A 484 14.76 -0.67 -21.24
CA VAL A 484 15.23 -1.99 -21.70
C VAL A 484 15.63 -2.90 -20.53
N PHE A 485 16.19 -2.36 -19.46
CA PHE A 485 16.49 -3.11 -18.23
C PHE A 485 15.21 -3.66 -17.59
N SER A 486 14.28 -2.77 -17.24
CA SER A 486 13.03 -3.12 -16.53
C SER A 486 12.04 -3.93 -17.38
N THR A 487 12.04 -3.76 -18.71
CA THR A 487 11.09 -4.46 -19.60
C THR A 487 11.60 -5.80 -20.11
N ALA A 488 12.92 -5.97 -20.27
CA ALA A 488 13.51 -7.14 -20.92
C ALA A 488 14.72 -7.72 -20.16
N ALA A 489 15.82 -6.97 -20.03
CA ALA A 489 17.12 -7.56 -19.66
C ALA A 489 17.11 -8.21 -18.27
N PHE A 490 16.57 -7.54 -17.25
CA PHE A 490 16.55 -8.07 -15.88
C PHE A 490 15.47 -9.16 -15.67
N ARG A 491 14.63 -9.41 -16.68
CA ARG A 491 13.62 -10.49 -16.68
C ARG A 491 14.18 -11.84 -17.12
N PHE A 492 15.50 -11.96 -17.34
CA PHE A 492 16.16 -13.25 -17.52
C PHE A 492 15.82 -14.24 -16.40
N GLY A 493 15.66 -13.74 -15.16
CA GLY A 493 15.29 -14.55 -13.99
C GLY A 493 13.97 -15.31 -14.14
N HIS A 494 13.05 -14.89 -15.05
CA HIS A 494 11.86 -15.69 -15.36
C HIS A 494 12.17 -17.06 -16.01
N ALA A 495 13.35 -17.22 -16.62
CA ALA A 495 13.82 -18.48 -17.17
C ALA A 495 14.55 -19.35 -16.11
N THR A 496 14.85 -18.81 -14.93
CA THR A 496 15.50 -19.53 -13.81
C THR A 496 14.51 -19.88 -12.69
N ILE A 497 13.21 -19.80 -12.95
CA ILE A 497 12.16 -20.11 -11.96
C ILE A 497 11.84 -21.61 -12.01
N HIS A 498 12.16 -22.33 -10.93
CA HIS A 498 11.76 -23.73 -10.76
C HIS A 498 10.23 -23.88 -10.59
N PRO A 499 9.55 -24.87 -11.23
CA PRO A 499 8.09 -24.99 -11.21
C PRO A 499 7.48 -25.45 -9.87
N LEU A 500 8.32 -25.95 -8.94
CA LEU A 500 7.93 -26.43 -7.62
C LEU A 500 8.69 -25.66 -6.54
N VAL A 501 7.97 -25.02 -5.61
CA VAL A 501 8.53 -24.38 -4.42
C VAL A 501 8.65 -25.43 -3.32
N ARG A 502 9.89 -25.90 -3.07
CA ARG A 502 10.18 -26.91 -2.05
C ARG A 502 9.95 -26.31 -0.65
N ARG A 503 9.42 -27.11 0.28
CA ARG A 503 9.22 -26.75 1.69
C ARG A 503 9.93 -27.78 2.56
N LEU A 504 10.91 -27.32 3.34
CA LEU A 504 11.82 -28.18 4.08
C LEU A 504 11.60 -28.07 5.59
N ASP A 505 11.90 -29.15 6.30
CA ASP A 505 11.91 -29.20 7.77
C ASP A 505 13.25 -28.68 8.36
N ALA A 506 13.40 -28.77 9.68
CA ALA A 506 14.63 -28.36 10.37
C ALA A 506 15.85 -29.29 10.11
N GLY A 507 15.64 -30.45 9.49
CA GLY A 507 16.67 -31.36 8.97
C GLY A 507 16.93 -31.20 7.47
N PHE A 508 16.38 -30.14 6.85
CA PHE A 508 16.43 -29.86 5.42
C PHE A 508 15.89 -31.00 4.52
N GLN A 509 15.00 -31.83 5.05
CA GLN A 509 14.24 -32.83 4.28
C GLN A 509 12.90 -32.24 3.83
N GLU A 510 12.26 -32.82 2.81
CA GLU A 510 10.90 -32.40 2.44
C GLU A 510 9.93 -32.61 3.62
N HIS A 511 9.22 -31.55 4.00
CA HIS A 511 8.40 -31.56 5.21
C HIS A 511 7.19 -32.49 5.02
N PRO A 512 7.02 -33.53 5.86
CA PRO A 512 6.06 -34.62 5.60
C PRO A 512 4.61 -34.12 5.45
N ASP A 513 4.18 -33.20 6.31
CA ASP A 513 2.81 -32.64 6.30
C ASP A 513 2.66 -31.37 5.43
N LEU A 514 3.76 -30.87 4.84
CA LEU A 514 3.80 -29.62 4.07
C LEU A 514 4.53 -29.84 2.73
N PRO A 515 3.97 -30.64 1.80
CA PRO A 515 4.62 -30.99 0.52
C PRO A 515 5.00 -29.76 -0.32
N GLY A 516 5.91 -29.94 -1.28
CA GLY A 516 6.27 -28.90 -2.24
C GLY A 516 5.04 -28.31 -2.95
N LEU A 517 5.00 -26.98 -3.08
CA LEU A 517 3.88 -26.27 -3.71
C LEU A 517 4.18 -26.06 -5.20
N TRP A 518 3.30 -26.46 -6.10
CA TRP A 518 3.43 -26.06 -7.50
C TRP A 518 3.28 -24.55 -7.60
N LEU A 519 4.21 -23.89 -8.31
CA LEU A 519 4.28 -22.43 -8.33
C LEU A 519 2.98 -21.79 -8.85
N HIS A 520 2.31 -22.45 -9.80
CA HIS A 520 1.05 -21.98 -10.38
C HIS A 520 -0.13 -21.96 -9.36
N GLU A 521 -0.01 -22.65 -8.23
CA GLU A 521 -0.95 -22.67 -7.11
C GLU A 521 -0.50 -21.76 -5.95
N ALA A 522 0.81 -21.51 -5.83
CA ALA A 522 1.43 -20.67 -4.82
C ALA A 522 1.21 -19.15 -5.06
N PHE A 523 0.92 -18.73 -6.30
CA PHE A 523 0.71 -17.32 -6.65
C PHE A 523 -0.40 -16.68 -5.81
N PHE A 524 -0.07 -15.60 -5.10
CA PHE A 524 -1.01 -14.83 -4.29
C PHE A 524 -1.74 -15.65 -3.19
N SER A 525 -1.09 -16.70 -2.67
CA SER A 525 -1.60 -17.60 -1.61
C SER A 525 -0.88 -17.41 -0.26
N PRO A 526 -0.92 -16.22 0.39
CA PRO A 526 -0.13 -15.94 1.61
C PRO A 526 -0.55 -16.76 2.84
N TRP A 527 -1.73 -17.38 2.84
CA TRP A 527 -2.18 -18.31 3.89
C TRP A 527 -1.29 -19.56 4.00
N THR A 528 -0.55 -19.91 2.95
CA THR A 528 0.43 -21.03 2.95
C THR A 528 1.57 -20.85 3.95
N LEU A 529 1.75 -19.64 4.50
CA LEU A 529 2.74 -19.28 5.51
C LEU A 529 2.17 -19.18 6.94
N LEU A 530 0.88 -19.49 7.17
CA LEU A 530 0.16 -19.12 8.41
C LEU A 530 -0.35 -20.28 9.28
N HIS A 531 -0.18 -21.55 8.88
CA HIS A 531 -0.82 -22.71 9.53
C HIS A 531 0.14 -23.78 10.04
N GLY A 532 -0.12 -24.30 11.25
CA GLY A 532 0.57 -25.41 11.92
C GLY A 532 -0.05 -25.69 13.30
N GLY A 533 -0.34 -26.95 13.62
CA GLY A 533 -1.30 -27.37 14.66
C GLY A 533 -0.76 -27.46 16.10
N TYR A 534 -1.66 -27.45 17.09
CA TYR A 534 -1.32 -27.23 18.51
C TYR A 534 -0.49 -28.32 19.17
N ASN A 535 -0.72 -29.59 18.83
CA ASN A 535 0.04 -30.67 19.43
C ASN A 535 1.49 -30.74 18.91
N GLU A 536 1.74 -30.39 17.64
CA GLU A 536 3.10 -30.24 17.10
C GLU A 536 3.92 -29.22 17.92
N TRP A 537 3.33 -28.10 18.35
CA TRP A 537 4.02 -27.11 19.19
C TRP A 537 4.36 -27.62 20.60
N ARG A 538 3.61 -28.59 21.13
CA ARG A 538 3.93 -29.22 22.43
C ARG A 538 5.14 -30.13 22.31
N GLU A 539 5.17 -30.97 21.28
CA GLU A 539 6.27 -31.90 21.02
C GLU A 539 7.55 -31.13 20.64
N PHE A 540 7.44 -30.07 19.84
CA PHE A 540 8.53 -29.11 19.57
C PHE A 540 9.12 -28.47 20.84
N CYS A 541 8.29 -28.23 21.87
CA CYS A 541 8.72 -27.71 23.17
C CYS A 541 9.17 -28.80 24.17
N GLY A 542 9.26 -30.08 23.75
CA GLY A 542 9.62 -31.20 24.63
C GLY A 542 8.55 -31.57 25.67
N LEU A 543 7.28 -31.18 25.43
CA LEU A 543 6.14 -31.51 26.28
C LEU A 543 5.36 -32.69 25.68
N PRO A 544 4.74 -33.57 26.48
CA PRO A 544 3.94 -34.69 25.96
C PRO A 544 2.78 -34.20 25.07
N ARG A 545 2.55 -34.87 23.94
CA ARG A 545 1.33 -34.72 23.12
C ARG A 545 0.10 -34.99 23.99
N LEU A 546 -1.02 -34.31 23.69
CA LEU A 546 -2.28 -34.51 24.41
C LEU A 546 -3.24 -35.26 23.49
N GLU A 547 -3.56 -36.51 23.82
CA GLU A 547 -4.44 -37.35 22.99
C GLU A 547 -5.86 -37.42 23.55
N THR A 548 -6.03 -37.31 24.88
CA THR A 548 -7.32 -37.54 25.54
C THR A 548 -7.84 -36.33 26.33
N PRO A 549 -9.16 -36.29 26.64
CA PRO A 549 -9.75 -35.34 27.60
C PRO A 549 -9.07 -35.28 28.98
N ALA A 550 -8.42 -36.36 29.42
CA ALA A 550 -7.74 -36.41 30.71
C ALA A 550 -6.39 -35.66 30.67
N ASP A 551 -5.69 -35.70 29.54
CA ASP A 551 -4.36 -35.11 29.39
C ASP A 551 -4.46 -33.58 29.33
N LEU A 552 -5.41 -33.03 28.57
CA LEU A 552 -5.69 -31.59 28.56
C LEU A 552 -6.09 -31.06 29.96
N SER A 553 -6.82 -31.88 30.73
CA SER A 553 -7.19 -31.58 32.12
C SER A 553 -6.01 -31.60 33.10
N THR A 554 -4.82 -32.02 32.64
CA THR A 554 -3.55 -31.98 33.38
C THR A 554 -2.67 -30.80 32.92
N ALA A 555 -2.76 -30.39 31.65
CA ALA A 555 -2.04 -29.24 31.12
C ALA A 555 -2.66 -27.88 31.53
N ILE A 556 -3.99 -27.79 31.63
CA ILE A 556 -4.72 -26.56 31.94
C ILE A 556 -5.27 -26.63 33.38
N ALA A 557 -4.81 -25.72 34.24
CA ALA A 557 -5.10 -25.76 35.69
C ALA A 557 -6.60 -25.65 36.05
N SER A 558 -7.42 -25.07 35.18
CA SER A 558 -8.88 -24.97 35.38
C SER A 558 -9.63 -26.04 34.59
N ARG A 559 -10.15 -27.05 35.31
CA ARG A 559 -10.96 -28.13 34.73
C ARG A 559 -12.21 -27.62 33.99
N SER A 560 -12.81 -26.52 34.42
CA SER A 560 -13.98 -25.93 33.75
C SER A 560 -13.63 -25.18 32.46
N VAL A 561 -12.37 -24.76 32.30
CA VAL A 561 -11.84 -24.24 31.03
C VAL A 561 -11.46 -25.39 30.11
N ALA A 562 -10.71 -26.39 30.59
CA ALA A 562 -10.35 -27.58 29.82
C ALA A 562 -11.59 -28.30 29.24
N ALA A 563 -12.64 -28.50 30.05
CA ALA A 563 -13.89 -29.11 29.59
C ALA A 563 -14.61 -28.30 28.50
N LYS A 564 -14.62 -26.96 28.59
CA LYS A 564 -15.21 -26.09 27.56
C LYS A 564 -14.40 -26.09 26.27
N ILE A 565 -13.07 -26.16 26.38
CA ILE A 565 -12.18 -26.29 25.20
C ILE A 565 -12.44 -27.63 24.51
N LEU A 566 -12.54 -28.74 25.24
CA LEU A 566 -12.87 -30.05 24.67
C LEU A 566 -14.27 -30.10 24.05
N ASP A 567 -15.27 -29.45 24.64
CA ASP A 567 -16.61 -29.39 24.01
C ASP A 567 -16.66 -28.47 22.78
N LEU A 568 -15.79 -27.47 22.66
CA LEU A 568 -15.69 -26.65 21.44
C LEU A 568 -14.91 -27.35 20.33
N TYR A 569 -13.68 -27.79 20.62
CA TYR A 569 -12.73 -28.27 19.62
C TYR A 569 -12.79 -29.79 19.36
N LYS A 570 -13.51 -30.55 20.22
CA LYS A 570 -13.77 -32.00 20.17
C LYS A 570 -12.54 -32.93 20.26
N HIS A 571 -11.35 -32.49 19.87
CA HIS A 571 -10.08 -33.19 20.04
C HIS A 571 -8.97 -32.20 20.43
N PRO A 572 -7.93 -32.59 21.21
CA PRO A 572 -6.88 -31.65 21.60
C PRO A 572 -6.05 -31.10 20.42
N ASP A 573 -5.81 -31.88 19.36
CA ASP A 573 -5.07 -31.41 18.17
C ASP A 573 -5.69 -30.16 17.53
N ASN A 574 -7.02 -30.04 17.61
CA ASN A 574 -7.81 -28.99 16.96
C ASN A 574 -7.76 -27.64 17.70
N ILE A 575 -7.16 -27.56 18.89
CA ILE A 575 -7.16 -26.36 19.74
C ILE A 575 -6.35 -25.24 19.07
N ASP A 576 -6.86 -24.01 19.05
CA ASP A 576 -6.09 -22.86 18.54
C ASP A 576 -4.83 -22.60 19.40
N VAL A 577 -3.65 -22.55 18.77
CA VAL A 577 -2.35 -22.27 19.42
C VAL A 577 -2.37 -21.00 20.29
N TRP A 578 -3.09 -19.97 19.83
CA TRP A 578 -3.24 -18.71 20.58
C TRP A 578 -4.02 -18.89 21.89
N LEU A 579 -5.02 -19.77 21.91
CA LEU A 579 -5.79 -20.12 23.11
C LEU A 579 -4.96 -21.04 24.02
N GLY A 580 -4.24 -22.01 23.44
CA GLY A 580 -3.34 -22.91 24.16
C GLY A 580 -2.25 -22.16 24.93
N GLY A 581 -1.44 -21.35 24.24
CA GLY A 581 -0.33 -20.61 24.85
C GLY A 581 -0.73 -19.47 25.80
N LEU A 582 -2.02 -19.07 25.82
CA LEU A 582 -2.59 -18.17 26.83
C LEU A 582 -3.15 -18.90 28.06
N ALA A 583 -3.42 -20.21 27.96
CA ALA A 583 -3.88 -21.04 29.06
C ALA A 583 -2.73 -21.67 29.88
N GLU A 584 -1.49 -21.52 29.43
CA GLU A 584 -0.29 -21.99 30.14
C GLU A 584 0.04 -21.16 31.38
N ASN A 585 0.66 -21.80 32.37
CA ASN A 585 1.14 -21.14 33.58
C ASN A 585 2.30 -20.19 33.25
N PHE A 586 2.19 -18.91 33.63
CA PHE A 586 3.26 -17.93 33.44
C PHE A 586 4.54 -18.34 34.17
N LEU A 587 5.70 -18.07 33.55
CA LEU A 587 6.99 -18.29 34.20
C LEU A 587 7.15 -17.42 35.48
N PRO A 588 7.91 -17.87 36.49
CA PRO A 588 8.07 -17.13 37.74
C PRO A 588 8.56 -15.68 37.53
N ARG A 589 7.69 -14.72 37.89
CA ARG A 589 7.85 -13.25 37.71
C ARG A 589 7.77 -12.73 36.26
N ALA A 590 7.46 -13.56 35.27
CA ALA A 590 7.19 -13.12 33.89
C ALA A 590 5.76 -12.58 33.70
N ARG A 591 5.44 -12.17 32.46
CA ARG A 591 4.07 -11.87 31.98
C ARG A 591 3.71 -12.65 30.70
N THR A 592 4.48 -13.68 30.40
CA THR A 592 4.38 -14.57 29.26
C THR A 592 4.75 -16.00 29.69
N GLY A 593 4.28 -17.00 28.94
CA GLY A 593 4.82 -18.36 29.01
C GLY A 593 6.22 -18.45 28.38
N PRO A 594 6.88 -19.62 28.46
CA PRO A 594 8.24 -19.82 27.93
C PRO A 594 8.38 -19.48 26.44
N LEU A 595 7.35 -19.82 25.65
CA LEU A 595 7.33 -19.74 24.19
C LEU A 595 7.60 -18.35 23.60
N PHE A 596 7.25 -17.26 24.29
CA PHE A 596 7.31 -15.90 23.69
C PHE A 596 8.62 -15.13 23.94
N ALA A 597 9.54 -15.62 24.77
CA ALA A 597 10.71 -14.84 25.22
C ALA A 597 11.91 -14.85 24.26
N CYS A 598 12.02 -15.85 23.38
CA CYS A 598 13.28 -16.21 22.73
C CYS A 598 13.59 -15.43 21.42
N LEU A 599 12.61 -14.75 20.81
CA LEU A 599 12.52 -14.77 19.33
C LEU A 599 12.68 -13.40 18.64
N ILE A 600 12.93 -12.31 19.38
CA ILE A 600 12.99 -10.94 18.82
C ILE A 600 14.23 -10.71 17.92
N GLY A 601 15.25 -11.57 18.02
CA GLY A 601 16.20 -11.82 16.92
C GLY A 601 17.06 -10.63 16.50
N LYS A 602 17.49 -10.60 15.22
CA LYS A 602 18.27 -9.55 14.54
C LYS A 602 18.23 -9.65 12.99
N GLN A 603 18.83 -8.66 12.31
CA GLN A 603 19.76 -8.74 11.15
C GLN A 603 19.34 -8.46 9.66
N MET A 604 20.20 -7.80 8.85
CA MET A 604 19.98 -7.18 7.50
C MET A 604 21.34 -7.10 6.79
N LYS A 605 21.55 -7.54 5.53
CA LYS A 605 22.72 -7.05 4.72
C LYS A 605 22.52 -6.76 3.25
N ALA A 606 21.30 -6.48 2.82
CA ALA A 606 21.14 -6.43 1.38
C ALA A 606 21.79 -5.27 0.57
N LEU A 607 22.01 -3.92 0.94
CA LEU A 607 22.16 -2.49 0.31
C LEU A 607 23.66 -2.12 0.11
N ARG A 608 24.04 -1.54 -1.03
CA ARG A 608 25.13 -1.75 -1.99
C ARG A 608 24.83 -0.83 -3.20
N ASP A 609 24.96 -1.28 -4.44
CA ASP A 609 25.55 -0.49 -5.54
C ASP A 609 24.56 0.20 -6.50
N GLY A 610 23.77 1.16 -6.02
CA GLY A 610 22.85 1.93 -6.89
C GLY A 610 23.00 3.45 -6.90
N ASP A 611 23.85 4.05 -6.06
CA ASP A 611 23.26 5.12 -5.24
C ASP A 611 24.20 6.21 -4.64
N TRP A 612 23.75 7.47 -4.48
CA TRP A 612 24.55 8.61 -3.96
C TRP A 612 25.03 8.41 -2.51
N PHE A 613 24.10 8.10 -1.58
CA PHE A 613 24.44 7.75 -0.19
C PHE A 613 24.94 6.29 -0.17
N TRP A 614 25.97 6.08 -0.97
CA TRP A 614 26.76 4.89 -1.15
C TRP A 614 27.50 4.57 0.14
N TRP A 615 27.49 3.32 0.61
CA TRP A 615 28.16 3.04 1.89
C TRP A 615 29.69 3.28 1.84
N GLU A 616 30.31 3.18 0.66
CA GLU A 616 31.74 3.47 0.43
C GLU A 616 32.03 4.96 0.14
N ASN A 617 31.00 5.79 -0.11
CA ASN A 617 31.21 7.23 -0.35
C ASN A 617 31.51 7.91 0.98
N SER A 618 32.58 8.70 0.99
CA SER A 618 33.31 9.07 2.20
C SER A 618 32.49 9.86 3.23
N HIS A 619 31.47 10.59 2.78
CA HIS A 619 30.58 11.40 3.62
C HIS A 619 29.38 10.63 4.22
N VAL A 620 29.18 9.36 3.86
CA VAL A 620 27.94 8.62 4.17
C VAL A 620 28.03 7.87 5.50
N PHE A 621 29.15 7.18 5.74
CA PHE A 621 29.47 6.49 6.98
C PHE A 621 30.91 6.82 7.41
N THR A 622 31.24 6.59 8.67
CA THR A 622 32.64 6.60 9.15
C THR A 622 33.38 5.34 8.71
N ASP A 623 34.71 5.34 8.73
CA ASP A 623 35.50 4.15 8.39
C ASP A 623 35.25 2.96 9.33
N ALA A 624 35.00 3.23 10.61
CA ALA A 624 34.58 2.22 11.57
C ALA A 624 33.22 1.60 11.21
N GLN A 625 32.26 2.42 10.77
CA GLN A 625 30.95 1.94 10.31
C GLN A 625 31.07 1.15 9.00
N ARG A 626 31.91 1.59 8.05
CA ARG A 626 32.24 0.82 6.83
C ARG A 626 32.77 -0.57 7.21
N HIS A 627 33.81 -0.64 8.04
CA HIS A 627 34.42 -1.92 8.39
C HIS A 627 33.45 -2.88 9.12
N GLU A 628 32.53 -2.37 9.93
CA GLU A 628 31.48 -3.19 10.53
C GLU A 628 30.38 -3.59 9.53
N LEU A 629 30.03 -2.72 8.58
CA LEU A 629 29.13 -3.09 7.48
C LEU A 629 29.70 -4.28 6.71
N GLU A 630 30.95 -4.24 6.25
CA GLU A 630 31.61 -5.27 5.39
C GLU A 630 31.29 -6.73 5.77
N LYS A 631 31.34 -7.05 7.07
CA LYS A 631 31.53 -8.41 7.62
C LYS A 631 30.42 -9.42 7.32
N HIS A 632 29.20 -8.95 7.11
CA HIS A 632 27.99 -9.77 7.20
C HIS A 632 27.54 -10.32 5.80
N SER A 633 26.79 -11.43 5.77
CA SER A 633 26.26 -12.10 4.54
C SER A 633 24.74 -12.25 4.50
N LEU A 634 24.17 -12.78 3.40
CA LEU A 634 22.75 -13.17 3.34
C LEU A 634 22.40 -14.26 4.38
N SER A 635 23.34 -15.16 4.66
CA SER A 635 23.19 -16.22 5.65
C SER A 635 23.03 -15.67 7.08
N ARG A 636 23.73 -14.58 7.39
CA ARG A 636 23.63 -13.87 8.68
C ARG A 636 22.28 -13.18 8.88
N LEU A 637 21.64 -12.65 7.81
CA LEU A 637 20.23 -12.20 7.84
C LEU A 637 19.33 -13.37 8.29
N ILE A 638 19.49 -14.53 7.66
CA ILE A 638 18.63 -15.70 7.88
C ILE A 638 18.79 -16.20 9.33
N CYS A 639 20.02 -16.40 9.79
CA CYS A 639 20.34 -16.87 11.14
C CYS A 639 19.66 -16.11 12.28
N ASP A 640 19.56 -14.79 12.16
CA ASP A 640 19.07 -13.96 13.25
C ASP A 640 17.57 -13.61 13.17
N ASN A 641 16.96 -13.63 11.96
CA ASN A 641 15.52 -13.37 11.77
C ASN A 641 14.65 -14.63 11.75
N THR A 642 15.26 -15.82 11.73
CA THR A 642 14.55 -17.11 11.63
C THR A 642 14.88 -18.01 12.82
N GLY A 643 14.30 -19.21 12.84
CA GLY A 643 14.65 -20.27 13.80
C GLY A 643 15.81 -21.15 13.37
N LEU A 644 16.42 -20.90 12.19
CA LEU A 644 17.51 -21.74 11.68
C LEU A 644 18.78 -21.51 12.49
N THR A 645 19.32 -22.59 13.05
CA THR A 645 20.59 -22.59 13.80
C THR A 645 21.80 -22.90 12.91
N ARG A 646 21.57 -23.32 11.65
CA ARG A 646 22.60 -23.56 10.64
C ARG A 646 22.18 -23.01 9.27
N VAL A 647 23.16 -22.55 8.50
CA VAL A 647 22.99 -21.94 7.17
C VAL A 647 24.25 -22.20 6.31
N PRO A 648 24.17 -22.20 4.98
CA PRO A 648 25.37 -22.18 4.14
C PRO A 648 26.13 -20.84 4.31
N VAL A 649 27.45 -20.84 4.14
CA VAL A 649 28.28 -19.62 4.32
C VAL A 649 27.94 -18.54 3.29
N ASP A 650 27.71 -18.96 2.03
CA ASP A 650 27.07 -18.18 0.97
C ASP A 650 25.71 -18.80 0.66
N ALA A 651 24.64 -18.01 0.80
CA ALA A 651 23.28 -18.49 0.59
C ALA A 651 22.84 -18.52 -0.89
N PHE A 652 23.63 -17.98 -1.82
CA PHE A 652 23.36 -18.08 -3.26
C PHE A 652 23.95 -19.33 -3.91
N GLN A 653 24.89 -20.01 -3.28
CA GLN A 653 25.44 -21.27 -3.78
C GLN A 653 24.62 -22.47 -3.28
N VAL A 654 24.63 -23.57 -4.05
CA VAL A 654 24.07 -24.85 -3.60
C VAL A 654 24.98 -25.42 -2.50
N GLY A 655 24.44 -25.51 -1.28
CA GLY A 655 25.06 -26.25 -0.18
C GLY A 655 24.31 -27.55 0.11
N LYS A 656 25.03 -28.61 0.42
CA LYS A 656 24.47 -29.89 0.90
C LYS A 656 24.37 -29.86 2.41
N PHE A 657 23.20 -30.21 2.93
CA PHE A 657 23.00 -30.35 4.37
C PHE A 657 23.31 -31.79 4.81
N PRO A 658 24.11 -32.01 5.87
CA PRO A 658 24.66 -31.01 6.81
C PRO A 658 26.06 -30.48 6.48
N GLU A 659 26.73 -30.98 5.44
CA GLU A 659 28.17 -30.77 5.19
C GLU A 659 28.56 -29.29 4.99
N ASP A 660 27.84 -28.59 4.12
CA ASP A 660 28.15 -27.22 3.69
C ASP A 660 27.47 -26.14 4.57
N PHE A 661 26.82 -26.55 5.67
CA PHE A 661 26.02 -25.71 6.55
C PHE A 661 26.74 -25.40 7.86
N GLU A 662 27.20 -24.18 8.04
CA GLU A 662 27.84 -23.70 9.27
C GLU A 662 26.84 -23.33 10.38
N SER A 663 27.33 -23.13 11.61
CA SER A 663 26.51 -22.67 12.74
C SER A 663 26.21 -21.18 12.63
N CYS A 664 25.01 -20.78 13.03
CA CYS A 664 24.65 -19.37 13.16
C CYS A 664 25.42 -18.60 14.25
N ASP A 665 26.31 -19.25 15.00
CA ASP A 665 27.29 -18.60 15.87
C ASP A 665 28.64 -18.31 15.19
N SER A 666 29.00 -19.01 14.10
CA SER A 666 30.25 -18.76 13.35
C SER A 666 30.10 -17.73 12.23
N ILE A 667 28.91 -17.56 11.65
CA ILE A 667 28.67 -16.56 10.59
C ILE A 667 28.90 -15.13 11.15
N PRO A 668 29.80 -14.29 10.58
CA PRO A 668 30.11 -12.98 11.15
C PRO A 668 28.93 -11.99 11.12
N GLY A 669 28.74 -11.26 12.22
CA GLY A 669 27.76 -10.17 12.36
C GLY A 669 28.43 -8.81 12.58
N MET A 670 27.67 -7.73 12.37
CA MET A 670 28.16 -6.36 12.51
C MET A 670 28.15 -5.90 13.97
N ASN A 671 29.21 -5.23 14.44
CA ASN A 671 29.21 -4.57 15.74
C ASN A 671 28.56 -3.16 15.64
N LEU A 672 27.40 -2.98 16.28
CA LEU A 672 26.68 -1.71 16.25
C LEU A 672 27.31 -0.60 17.10
N GLU A 673 28.33 -0.88 17.93
CA GLU A 673 29.06 0.15 18.70
C GLU A 673 29.66 1.25 17.81
N ALA A 674 29.95 0.98 16.53
CA ALA A 674 30.40 1.98 15.57
C ALA A 674 29.34 3.08 15.25
N TRP A 675 28.09 2.93 15.70
CA TRP A 675 27.03 3.95 15.61
C TRP A 675 26.82 4.70 16.93
N ARG A 676 27.62 4.47 17.98
CA ARG A 676 27.45 5.16 19.27
C ARG A 676 27.90 6.62 19.16
N GLU A 677 27.00 7.55 19.45
CA GLU A 677 27.36 8.96 19.57
C GLU A 677 27.76 9.29 21.03
N THR A 678 28.96 9.84 21.22
CA THR A 678 29.47 10.22 22.55
C THR A 678 30.00 11.66 22.56
N PHE A 679 29.54 12.48 23.51
CA PHE A 679 30.20 13.75 23.82
C PHE A 679 31.42 13.53 24.72
N PRO A 680 32.59 14.12 24.41
CA PRO A 680 33.70 14.19 25.36
C PRO A 680 33.31 15.08 26.55
N GLN A 681 33.47 14.56 27.77
CA GLN A 681 32.90 15.14 29.01
C GLN A 681 33.38 16.57 29.34
N ASP A 682 34.53 17.01 28.82
CA ASP A 682 35.11 18.34 29.07
C ASP A 682 34.47 19.51 28.30
N ASN A 683 33.30 19.35 27.65
CA ASN A 683 32.66 20.40 26.86
C ASN A 683 31.35 20.88 27.50
N LYS A 684 31.11 22.21 27.50
CA LYS A 684 29.89 22.86 28.01
C LYS A 684 28.61 22.56 27.19
N CYS A 685 28.73 21.81 26.11
CA CYS A 685 27.64 21.43 25.21
C CYS A 685 27.28 19.96 25.45
N GLY A 686 26.01 19.67 25.69
CA GLY A 686 25.47 18.30 25.73
C GLY A 686 24.24 18.17 24.83
N PHE A 687 23.76 16.94 24.64
CA PHE A 687 22.50 16.67 23.94
C PHE A 687 21.30 17.28 24.70
N PRO A 688 20.34 17.92 24.01
CA PRO A 688 19.03 18.24 24.58
C PRO A 688 18.29 16.98 25.03
N GLU A 689 17.51 17.07 26.11
CA GLU A 689 16.70 15.94 26.61
C GLU A 689 15.59 15.55 25.62
N SER A 690 14.91 16.54 25.03
CA SER A 690 13.94 16.37 23.93
C SER A 690 13.53 17.73 23.32
N VAL A 691 12.78 17.71 22.22
CA VAL A 691 12.17 18.89 21.57
C VAL A 691 10.68 18.62 21.41
N GLU A 692 9.81 19.46 22.02
CA GLU A 692 8.36 19.21 21.95
C GLU A 692 7.85 19.38 20.51
N ASN A 693 7.22 18.34 19.97
CA ASN A 693 6.74 18.25 18.58
C ASN A 693 7.85 18.38 17.50
N GLY A 694 9.13 18.20 17.88
CA GLY A 694 10.27 18.26 16.96
C GLY A 694 11.23 17.08 17.09
N ASP A 695 12.42 17.28 16.53
CA ASP A 695 13.61 16.44 16.61
C ASP A 695 14.88 17.31 16.49
N PHE A 696 16.04 16.77 16.84
CA PHE A 696 17.35 17.33 16.51
C PHE A 696 18.30 16.24 16.01
N VAL A 697 19.20 16.59 15.10
CA VAL A 697 20.28 15.70 14.64
C VAL A 697 21.63 16.36 14.84
N HIS A 698 22.59 15.59 15.35
CA HIS A 698 23.97 16.00 15.46
C HIS A 698 24.67 15.94 14.09
N CYS A 699 25.35 17.02 13.76
CA CYS A 699 26.07 17.24 12.51
C CYS A 699 27.47 17.76 12.83
N GLU A 700 28.47 17.31 12.08
CA GLU A 700 29.84 17.81 12.20
C GLU A 700 30.25 18.49 10.89
N GLU A 701 30.35 19.82 10.92
CA GLU A 701 30.56 20.64 9.73
C GLU A 701 31.86 21.43 9.89
N SER A 702 32.84 21.17 9.02
CA SER A 702 34.19 21.77 9.11
C SER A 702 34.85 21.63 10.50
N GLY A 703 34.62 20.51 11.19
CA GLY A 703 35.13 20.25 12.55
C GLY A 703 34.41 21.03 13.66
N ARG A 704 33.26 21.64 13.36
CA ARG A 704 32.37 22.25 14.37
C ARG A 704 31.18 21.34 14.62
N ARG A 705 30.82 21.16 15.89
CA ARG A 705 29.65 20.40 16.31
C ARG A 705 28.41 21.29 16.23
N VAL A 706 27.44 20.86 15.42
CA VAL A 706 26.19 21.57 15.14
C VAL A 706 25.01 20.65 15.48
N LEU A 707 23.98 21.19 16.12
CA LEU A 707 22.67 20.54 16.23
C LEU A 707 21.72 21.18 15.22
N VAL A 708 21.17 20.38 14.31
CA VAL A 708 20.16 20.82 13.35
C VAL A 708 18.80 20.32 13.79
N TYR A 709 17.92 21.26 14.11
CA TYR A 709 16.58 21.03 14.63
C TYR A 709 15.56 20.97 13.50
N SER A 710 14.55 20.12 13.66
CA SER A 710 13.43 20.03 12.73
C SER A 710 12.11 19.84 13.47
N CYS A 711 11.02 20.17 12.81
CA CYS A 711 9.68 19.94 13.33
C CYS A 711 9.01 18.75 12.69
N ARG A 712 8.18 18.05 13.47
CA ARG A 712 7.34 16.97 12.96
C ARG A 712 6.30 17.55 12.01
N HIS A 713 5.75 16.70 11.14
CA HIS A 713 4.72 17.12 10.19
C HIS A 713 3.52 17.75 10.93
N GLY A 714 2.99 18.85 10.38
CA GLY A 714 1.97 19.69 11.04
C GLY A 714 2.53 20.75 12.01
N TYR A 715 3.86 20.91 12.12
CA TYR A 715 4.51 21.92 12.96
C TYR A 715 5.58 22.71 12.18
N GLU A 716 5.70 24.00 12.50
CA GLU A 716 6.68 24.95 11.95
C GLU A 716 7.70 25.34 13.02
N LEU A 717 8.96 25.50 12.61
CA LEU A 717 10.07 25.84 13.51
C LEU A 717 10.09 27.34 13.83
N GLN A 718 10.14 27.67 15.12
CA GLN A 718 10.22 29.03 15.64
C GLN A 718 11.52 29.18 16.42
N GLY A 719 12.54 29.76 15.77
CA GLY A 719 13.90 29.92 16.30
C GLY A 719 14.96 29.66 15.23
N HIS A 720 16.18 29.36 15.65
CA HIS A 720 17.27 29.00 14.75
C HIS A 720 17.22 27.51 14.40
N GLU A 721 17.29 27.15 13.11
CA GLU A 721 17.36 25.75 12.66
C GLU A 721 18.65 25.06 13.13
N GLN A 722 19.73 25.82 13.29
CA GLN A 722 21.07 25.28 13.57
C GLN A 722 21.67 25.99 14.78
N LEU A 723 22.17 25.20 15.74
CA LEU A 723 22.91 25.65 16.92
C LEU A 723 24.35 25.12 16.87
N THR A 724 25.34 25.99 16.98
CA THR A 724 26.78 25.64 17.01
C THR A 724 27.28 25.54 18.45
N CYS A 725 28.04 24.50 18.76
CA CYS A 725 28.75 24.42 20.04
C CYS A 725 29.98 25.34 20.04
N THR A 726 30.03 26.26 21.00
CA THR A 726 31.14 27.21 21.22
C THR A 726 31.88 26.91 22.53
N GLN A 727 32.95 27.66 22.81
CA GLN A 727 33.67 27.57 24.10
C GLN A 727 32.84 28.07 25.30
N GLU A 728 31.70 28.71 25.08
CA GLU A 728 30.80 29.21 26.14
C GLU A 728 29.54 28.35 26.31
N GLY A 729 29.15 27.59 25.29
CA GLY A 729 27.95 26.75 25.24
C GLY A 729 27.35 26.73 23.83
N TRP A 730 26.06 26.43 23.71
CA TRP A 730 25.33 26.65 22.45
C TRP A 730 25.21 28.15 22.15
N ASP A 731 25.38 28.53 20.89
CA ASP A 731 25.28 29.93 20.40
C ASP A 731 23.86 30.52 20.50
N PHE A 732 22.82 29.69 20.31
CA PHE A 732 21.42 30.06 20.46
C PHE A 732 20.67 29.15 21.45
N GLN A 733 19.47 29.57 21.85
CA GLN A 733 18.54 28.71 22.60
C GLN A 733 17.85 27.72 21.64
N PRO A 734 17.51 26.50 22.08
CA PRO A 734 16.79 25.54 21.25
C PRO A 734 15.46 26.10 20.71
N PRO A 735 15.16 25.90 19.41
CA PRO A 735 13.92 26.37 18.80
C PRO A 735 12.68 25.59 19.26
N LEU A 736 11.50 26.16 19.05
CA LEU A 736 10.21 25.56 19.40
C LEU A 736 9.43 25.15 18.15
N CYS A 737 8.78 23.99 18.19
CA CYS A 737 7.90 23.54 17.10
C CYS A 737 6.43 23.90 17.39
N LYS A 738 5.91 24.84 16.60
CA LYS A 738 4.57 25.42 16.76
C LYS A 738 3.58 24.82 15.77
N ASP A 739 2.37 24.56 16.24
CA ASP A 739 1.24 24.04 15.44
C ASP A 739 0.98 24.88 14.19
N VAL A 740 0.98 24.24 13.01
CA VAL A 740 0.56 24.87 11.75
C VAL A 740 -0.96 24.83 11.68
N ASN A 741 -1.57 25.94 11.26
CA ASN A 741 -3.01 25.99 11.02
C ASN A 741 -3.30 25.83 9.53
N GLU A 742 -3.32 24.60 9.01
CA GLU A 742 -3.55 24.39 7.57
C GLU A 742 -4.93 24.89 7.13
N CYS A 743 -5.91 24.93 8.04
CA CYS A 743 -7.23 25.51 7.78
C CYS A 743 -7.21 27.04 7.59
N ALA A 744 -6.08 27.73 7.78
CA ALA A 744 -5.94 29.16 7.53
C ALA A 744 -5.39 29.50 6.13
N ASP A 745 -4.91 28.52 5.35
CA ASP A 745 -4.47 28.76 3.97
C ASP A 745 -5.67 28.93 3.04
N GLY A 746 -5.95 30.19 2.64
CA GLY A 746 -6.97 30.54 1.67
C GLY A 746 -6.56 30.36 0.20
N THR A 747 -5.29 30.02 -0.08
CA THR A 747 -4.78 29.78 -1.44
C THR A 747 -4.85 28.30 -1.83
N HIS A 748 -4.50 27.40 -0.91
CA HIS A 748 -4.53 25.95 -1.10
C HIS A 748 -5.27 25.26 0.05
N PRO A 749 -6.58 25.55 0.24
CA PRO A 749 -7.34 25.02 1.37
C PRO A 749 -7.28 23.48 1.41
N PRO A 750 -6.95 22.87 2.56
CA PRO A 750 -6.60 21.45 2.63
C PRO A 750 -7.83 20.52 2.53
N CYS A 751 -9.05 21.06 2.70
CA CYS A 751 -10.31 20.38 2.48
C CYS A 751 -10.97 20.87 1.18
N HIS A 752 -11.71 19.99 0.50
CA HIS A 752 -12.52 20.38 -0.65
C HIS A 752 -13.68 21.30 -0.20
N ALA A 753 -14.19 22.16 -1.09
CA ALA A 753 -15.22 23.15 -0.79
C ALA A 753 -16.57 22.57 -0.27
N SER A 754 -16.78 21.25 -0.38
CA SER A 754 -17.94 20.56 0.23
C SER A 754 -17.74 20.15 1.70
N ALA A 755 -16.53 20.31 2.25
CA ALA A 755 -16.17 19.95 3.62
C ALA A 755 -15.64 21.14 4.44
N ARG A 756 -15.97 21.19 5.73
CA ARG A 756 -15.48 22.23 6.65
C ARG A 756 -14.16 21.79 7.29
N CYS A 757 -13.10 22.56 7.09
CA CYS A 757 -11.83 22.34 7.79
C CYS A 757 -11.93 22.65 9.29
N ARG A 758 -11.28 21.82 10.12
CA ARG A 758 -11.03 22.04 11.55
C ARG A 758 -9.55 21.74 11.87
N ASN A 759 -8.83 22.70 12.43
CA ASN A 759 -7.45 22.47 12.86
C ASN A 759 -7.39 21.55 14.10
N THR A 760 -6.31 20.80 14.20
CA THR A 760 -5.96 19.94 15.33
C THR A 760 -4.44 20.01 15.58
N LYS A 761 -3.96 19.62 16.76
CA LYS A 761 -2.52 19.74 17.04
C LYS A 761 -1.73 18.77 16.14
N GLY A 762 -0.94 19.30 15.20
CA GLY A 762 -0.17 18.53 14.21
C GLY A 762 -0.95 18.12 12.95
N GLY A 763 -2.00 18.86 12.57
CA GLY A 763 -2.69 18.68 11.29
C GLY A 763 -4.16 19.09 11.30
N PHE A 764 -4.89 18.83 10.21
CA PHE A 764 -6.30 19.22 10.05
C PHE A 764 -7.25 18.01 9.94
N GLN A 765 -8.55 18.28 10.12
CA GLN A 765 -9.64 17.34 9.85
C GLN A 765 -10.74 18.01 9.03
N CYS A 766 -11.17 17.34 7.96
CA CYS A 766 -12.31 17.78 7.15
C CYS A 766 -13.61 17.18 7.69
N LEU A 767 -14.63 18.02 7.88
CA LEU A 767 -15.91 17.66 8.50
C LEU A 767 -17.08 17.88 7.55
N CYS A 768 -17.96 16.89 7.45
CA CYS A 768 -19.17 16.94 6.64
C CYS A 768 -20.41 17.31 7.47
N ALA A 769 -21.38 17.96 6.84
CA ALA A 769 -22.71 18.16 7.39
C ALA A 769 -23.58 16.94 7.12
N ASP A 770 -24.38 16.50 8.11
CA ASP A 770 -25.37 15.41 7.96
C ASP A 770 -26.36 15.74 6.82
N PRO A 771 -26.67 14.82 5.87
CA PRO A 771 -26.35 13.39 5.84
C PRO A 771 -25.07 13.03 5.03
N TYR A 772 -24.20 13.98 4.71
CA TYR A 772 -22.98 13.71 3.94
C TYR A 772 -21.89 13.09 4.83
N GLU A 773 -21.14 12.14 4.28
CA GLU A 773 -19.99 11.49 4.92
C GLU A 773 -18.71 11.81 4.14
N LEU A 774 -17.54 11.63 4.78
CA LEU A 774 -16.25 11.98 4.18
C LEU A 774 -15.78 10.87 3.22
N GLY A 775 -15.36 11.25 2.02
CA GLY A 775 -14.88 10.34 0.99
C GLY A 775 -13.50 9.74 1.28
N ASP A 776 -13.09 8.77 0.44
CA ASP A 776 -11.80 8.08 0.58
C ASP A 776 -10.57 8.99 0.42
N ASP A 777 -10.73 10.21 -0.12
CA ASP A 777 -9.70 11.25 -0.18
C ASP A 777 -9.46 11.96 1.17
N GLY A 778 -10.33 11.74 2.17
CA GLY A 778 -10.31 12.42 3.46
C GLY A 778 -10.60 13.92 3.41
N ARG A 779 -11.08 14.44 2.27
CA ARG A 779 -11.17 15.88 1.98
C ARG A 779 -12.51 16.32 1.38
N THR A 780 -13.21 15.42 0.68
CA THR A 780 -14.47 15.70 -0.02
C THR A 780 -15.65 15.05 0.69
N CYS A 781 -16.74 15.79 0.86
CA CYS A 781 -18.00 15.22 1.36
C CYS A 781 -18.82 14.60 0.23
N ILE A 782 -19.28 13.36 0.46
CA ILE A 782 -20.11 12.54 -0.43
C ILE A 782 -21.45 12.21 0.23
N ASP A 783 -22.50 12.04 -0.57
CA ASP A 783 -23.82 11.67 -0.06
C ASP A 783 -23.83 10.21 0.46
N SER A 784 -24.10 10.01 1.75
CA SER A 784 -24.19 8.68 2.36
C SER A 784 -25.46 7.92 1.99
N ARG A 785 -26.44 8.60 1.37
CA ARG A 785 -27.81 8.12 1.08
C ARG A 785 -28.61 7.73 2.33
N ARG A 786 -28.16 8.13 3.52
CA ARG A 786 -28.87 7.92 4.80
C ARG A 786 -29.88 9.04 5.02
N LEU A 787 -31.01 8.71 5.63
CA LEU A 787 -31.93 9.74 6.12
C LEU A 787 -31.24 10.57 7.21
N PRO A 788 -31.39 11.92 7.21
CA PRO A 788 -30.81 12.78 8.23
C PRO A 788 -31.16 12.34 9.65
N ARG A 789 -30.25 12.58 10.61
CA ARG A 789 -30.45 12.21 12.03
C ARG A 789 -31.71 12.84 12.62
N ALA A 790 -32.06 14.04 12.18
CA ALA A 790 -33.32 14.70 12.56
C ALA A 790 -34.56 13.89 12.12
N THR A 791 -34.52 13.23 10.96
CA THR A 791 -35.60 12.34 10.49
C THR A 791 -35.72 11.10 11.37
N TRP A 792 -34.59 10.49 11.77
CA TRP A 792 -34.59 9.37 12.72
C TRP A 792 -35.11 9.75 14.10
N VAL A 793 -34.78 10.94 14.60
CA VAL A 793 -35.36 11.48 15.86
C VAL A 793 -36.86 11.67 15.71
N SER A 794 -37.34 12.26 14.60
CA SER A 794 -38.78 12.41 14.34
C SER A 794 -39.53 11.07 14.21
N ILE A 795 -38.93 10.07 13.57
CA ILE A 795 -39.50 8.70 13.50
C ILE A 795 -39.56 8.08 14.89
N SER A 796 -38.52 8.25 15.71
CA SER A 796 -38.47 7.72 17.08
C SER A 796 -39.49 8.40 17.99
N LEU A 797 -39.65 9.72 17.89
CA LEU A 797 -40.67 10.49 18.61
C LEU A 797 -42.09 10.12 18.14
N ALA A 798 -42.30 9.90 16.84
CA ALA A 798 -43.58 9.42 16.31
C ALA A 798 -43.90 8.00 16.82
N ALA A 799 -42.93 7.10 16.86
CA ALA A 799 -43.10 5.75 17.43
C ALA A 799 -43.42 5.79 18.93
N LEU A 800 -42.76 6.67 19.70
CA LEU A 800 -43.06 6.91 21.12
C LEU A 800 -44.47 7.52 21.32
N LEU A 801 -44.89 8.45 20.47
CA LEU A 801 -46.24 9.02 20.49
C LEU A 801 -47.30 7.97 20.15
N ILE A 802 -47.08 7.14 19.12
CA ILE A 802 -47.98 6.05 18.74
C ILE A 802 -48.05 4.99 19.84
N GLY A 803 -46.92 4.61 20.45
CA GLY A 803 -46.87 3.70 21.58
C GLY A 803 -47.59 4.27 22.83
N GLY A 804 -47.40 5.55 23.12
CA GLY A 804 -48.11 6.26 24.19
C GLY A 804 -49.62 6.34 23.95
N LEU A 805 -50.05 6.65 22.72
CA LEU A 805 -51.46 6.66 22.33
C LEU A 805 -52.08 5.25 22.33
N ALA A 806 -51.33 4.22 21.96
CA ALA A 806 -51.76 2.82 22.08
C ALA A 806 -51.92 2.40 23.55
N GLY A 807 -50.99 2.80 24.43
CA GLY A 807 -51.09 2.58 25.88
C GLY A 807 -52.27 3.33 26.52
N LEU A 808 -52.49 4.58 26.13
CA LEU A 808 -53.62 5.41 26.59
C LEU A 808 -54.96 4.85 26.10
N THR A 809 -55.08 4.48 24.82
CA THR A 809 -56.32 3.88 24.29
C THR A 809 -56.59 2.51 24.93
N SER A 810 -55.57 1.67 25.13
CA SER A 810 -55.72 0.40 25.85
C SER A 810 -56.18 0.59 27.30
N THR A 811 -55.63 1.55 28.04
CA THR A 811 -56.06 1.86 29.41
C THR A 811 -57.45 2.50 29.48
N VAL A 812 -57.85 3.31 28.49
CA VAL A 812 -59.23 3.83 28.36
C VAL A 812 -60.22 2.70 28.08
N ILE A 813 -59.94 1.82 27.11
CA ILE A 813 -60.77 0.64 26.80
C ILE A 813 -60.91 -0.27 28.03
N CYS A 814 -59.81 -0.54 28.74
CA CYS A 814 -59.81 -1.34 29.95
C CYS A 814 -60.39 -0.66 31.21
N ARG A 815 -60.62 0.67 31.17
CA ARG A 815 -61.48 1.39 32.14
C ARG A 815 -62.96 1.27 31.75
N TRP A 816 -63.29 1.49 30.47
CA TRP A 816 -64.67 1.50 29.98
C TRP A 816 -65.35 0.13 30.12
N THR A 817 -64.64 -0.95 29.75
CA THR A 817 -65.08 -2.35 29.92
C THR A 817 -65.25 -2.80 31.39
N ARG A 818 -64.89 -1.97 32.37
CA ARG A 818 -65.08 -2.23 33.82
C ARG A 818 -66.23 -1.43 34.44
N ALA A 819 -66.91 -0.54 33.70
CA ALA A 819 -67.92 0.38 34.22
C ALA A 819 -69.39 -0.04 33.95
N GLY A 820 -69.64 -1.02 33.08
CA GLY A 820 -70.99 -1.51 32.77
C GLY A 820 -71.40 -2.75 33.57
N THR A 821 -72.46 -2.66 34.37
CA THR A 821 -73.00 -3.76 35.18
C THR A 821 -74.14 -4.53 34.50
N LYS A 822 -74.30 -5.81 34.87
CA LYS A 822 -75.36 -6.77 34.48
C LYS A 822 -76.73 -6.41 35.14
N PRO A 823 -77.86 -7.17 34.95
CA PRO A 823 -78.18 -8.32 34.05
C PRO A 823 -79.42 -7.99 33.14
N THR A 824 -80.18 -8.87 32.43
CA THR A 824 -80.67 -10.26 32.64
C THR A 824 -81.12 -10.96 31.32
N LEU A 825 -80.92 -12.29 31.25
CA LEU A 825 -81.79 -13.40 30.70
C LEU A 825 -82.69 -13.20 29.43
N PRO A 826 -83.02 -14.28 28.67
CA PRO A 826 -82.20 -15.33 28.04
C PRO A 826 -82.61 -15.59 26.54
N ILE A 827 -82.30 -16.78 25.97
CA ILE A 827 -82.89 -17.44 24.73
C ILE A 827 -82.13 -17.31 23.38
N SER A 828 -82.01 -18.48 22.71
CA SER A 828 -81.68 -18.88 21.31
C SER A 828 -80.55 -18.27 20.44
N GLU A 829 -79.71 -19.20 19.95
CA GLU A 829 -79.27 -19.42 18.55
C GLU A 829 -78.39 -18.45 17.73
N THR A 830 -77.33 -19.05 17.17
CA THR A 830 -76.52 -18.68 15.98
C THR A 830 -75.65 -17.41 16.02
N GLY A 831 -74.42 -17.52 15.49
CA GLY A 831 -73.55 -16.37 15.19
C GLY A 831 -72.06 -16.60 15.53
N ARG A 832 -71.17 -16.39 14.56
CA ARG A 832 -69.70 -16.56 14.70
C ARG A 832 -69.12 -15.67 15.80
N GLY A 833 -68.22 -16.21 16.62
CA GLY A 833 -67.64 -15.52 17.77
C GLY A 833 -66.40 -14.65 17.49
N THR A 834 -66.09 -13.76 18.44
CA THR A 834 -64.87 -12.95 18.54
C THR A 834 -64.33 -12.98 19.99
N PRO A 835 -63.00 -12.99 20.22
CA PRO A 835 -62.41 -12.99 21.56
C PRO A 835 -62.12 -11.58 22.10
N GLN A 836 -62.25 -11.38 23.42
CA GLN A 836 -61.96 -10.13 24.12
C GLN A 836 -60.65 -10.19 24.95
N LEU A 837 -60.02 -9.03 25.18
CA LEU A 837 -58.80 -8.86 25.97
C LEU A 837 -59.08 -8.76 27.50
N ARG A 838 -58.01 -8.92 28.30
CA ARG A 838 -58.06 -8.91 29.78
C ARG A 838 -56.90 -8.05 30.33
N CYS A 839 -57.19 -7.04 31.16
CA CYS A 839 -56.18 -6.10 31.71
C CYS A 839 -55.87 -6.29 33.20
N GLY A 840 -54.58 -6.29 33.55
CA GLY A 840 -54.06 -6.19 34.93
C GLY A 840 -54.12 -4.77 35.52
N LYS A 841 -53.46 -4.55 36.67
CA LYS A 841 -53.36 -3.25 37.37
C LYS A 841 -51.89 -2.85 37.57
N HIS A 842 -51.65 -1.54 37.63
CA HIS A 842 -50.43 -0.93 38.17
C HIS A 842 -50.52 -0.70 39.69
N GLN A 843 -49.36 -0.50 40.33
CA GLN A 843 -49.17 0.24 41.57
C GLN A 843 -47.95 1.17 41.40
N ASP A 844 -47.82 2.18 42.26
CA ASP A 844 -47.11 3.43 41.94
C ASP A 844 -45.82 3.70 42.74
N ALA A 845 -44.94 4.48 42.09
CA ALA A 845 -44.02 5.49 42.63
C ALA A 845 -43.14 5.17 43.88
N GLY A 846 -41.84 4.95 43.63
CA GLY A 846 -40.91 6.08 43.57
C GLY A 846 -40.04 6.42 44.80
N THR A 847 -38.73 6.22 44.67
CA THR A 847 -37.69 7.27 44.87
C THR A 847 -36.32 6.77 44.37
N SER A 848 -35.40 7.70 44.13
CA SER A 848 -34.01 7.50 43.67
C SER A 848 -33.06 8.05 44.77
N PRO A 849 -31.71 7.86 44.79
CA PRO A 849 -30.84 7.52 43.64
C PRO A 849 -29.61 6.61 43.92
N GLN A 850 -28.72 6.52 42.93
CA GLN A 850 -27.32 6.00 42.97
C GLN A 850 -27.15 4.46 42.98
N GLY A 851 -25.93 4.03 42.63
CA GLY A 851 -25.48 2.63 42.64
C GLY A 851 -25.17 2.09 41.24
N ALA A 852 -23.89 1.81 40.96
CA ALA A 852 -23.45 1.20 39.72
C ALA A 852 -23.16 -0.30 39.89
N ALA A 853 -23.13 -1.01 38.77
CA ALA A 853 -22.38 -2.25 38.54
C ALA A 853 -22.71 -3.53 39.38
N ALA A 854 -23.49 -4.41 38.72
CA ALA A 854 -23.03 -5.74 38.28
C ALA A 854 -22.98 -6.94 39.25
N GLN A 855 -22.97 -8.10 38.57
CA GLN A 855 -22.62 -9.47 38.96
C GLN A 855 -23.65 -10.40 39.65
N ASP A 856 -23.77 -11.57 39.01
CA ASP A 856 -23.83 -12.93 39.56
C ASP A 856 -25.09 -13.32 40.38
N SER A 857 -25.93 -14.24 39.87
CA SER A 857 -25.82 -15.72 39.97
C SER A 857 -26.60 -16.25 41.21
N GLU A 858 -27.16 -17.46 41.26
CA GLU A 858 -27.22 -18.59 40.31
C GLU A 858 -28.43 -19.49 40.68
N GLN A 859 -28.61 -20.63 39.99
CA GLN A 859 -29.30 -21.85 40.49
C GLN A 859 -30.83 -21.78 40.78
N GLU A 860 -31.69 -22.53 40.06
CA GLU A 860 -32.08 -23.96 40.25
C GLU A 860 -33.23 -24.18 41.27
N SER A 861 -34.09 -25.23 41.22
CA SER A 861 -34.18 -26.41 40.34
C SER A 861 -35.65 -26.92 40.21
N ALA A 862 -35.84 -28.13 39.64
CA ALA A 862 -37.07 -28.97 39.57
C ALA A 862 -38.20 -28.51 38.61
N ARG A 863 -38.67 -29.31 37.62
CA ARG A 863 -39.37 -30.64 37.61
C ARG A 863 -40.83 -30.55 38.12
N MET A 864 -41.85 -31.25 37.59
CA MET A 864 -41.99 -32.33 36.56
C MET A 864 -43.46 -32.32 36.02
N GLU A 865 -44.03 -33.17 35.14
CA GLU A 865 -43.69 -34.45 34.44
C GLU A 865 -44.56 -34.63 33.16
N GLY A 866 -44.13 -35.49 32.20
CA GLY A 866 -45.01 -36.25 31.29
C GLY A 866 -45.38 -35.62 29.93
N ARG A 867 -45.67 -36.40 28.85
CA ARG A 867 -45.60 -37.88 28.67
C ARG A 867 -45.75 -38.29 27.18
N ASP A 868 -45.03 -39.33 26.74
CA ASP A 868 -45.34 -40.31 25.64
C ASP A 868 -45.63 -39.82 24.17
N THR A 869 -45.33 -40.51 23.04
CA THR A 869 -44.67 -41.81 22.71
C THR A 869 -44.24 -41.91 21.21
N HIS A 870 -43.53 -43.00 20.83
CA HIS A 870 -43.26 -43.54 19.45
C HIS A 870 -42.19 -42.85 18.56
N ARG A 871 -41.51 -43.53 17.59
CA ARG A 871 -40.85 -44.88 17.52
C ARG A 871 -40.04 -45.00 16.18
N LEU A 872 -38.73 -45.32 16.25
CA LEU A 872 -37.87 -46.18 15.37
C LEU A 872 -38.14 -46.35 13.82
N PRO A 873 -37.17 -46.82 12.99
CA PRO A 873 -35.72 -46.49 12.86
C PRO A 873 -35.19 -46.50 11.38
N ARG A 874 -33.85 -46.47 11.19
CA ARG A 874 -33.08 -46.87 9.97
C ARG A 874 -33.21 -45.99 8.71
N ALA A 875 -32.36 -46.13 7.68
CA ALA A 875 -30.89 -46.32 7.60
C ALA A 875 -30.47 -46.43 6.11
N LEU A 876 -29.55 -45.56 5.66
CA LEU A 876 -28.56 -45.77 4.60
C LEU A 876 -27.59 -44.57 4.60
#